data_AF-A0A261C1T6-F1
#
_entry.id   AF-A0A261C1T6-F1
#
_cell.length_a   1.000
_cell.length_b   1.000
_cell.length_c   1.000
_cell.angle_alpha   90.00
_cell.angle_beta   90.00
_cell.angle_gamma   90.00
#
_symmetry.space_group_name_H-M   'P 1'
#
loop_
_entity.id
_entity.type
_entity.pdbx_description
1 polymer ?
#
loop_
_entity_poly.entity_id
_entity_poly.type
_entity_poly.pdbx_seq_one_letter_code
_entity_poly.pdbx_strand_id
1 'polypeptide(L)'
;MASVHGFTVKNAKGEDTPLSNYSGKVVIIVNVASQCGLTNSNYNQFKELLDTYKKDGLEVLAFPCNQFGSQEPACEIDIAAFVADKFKFEPTLFQKIDVNGDNADPLYKFLKQEKGGFLVDAIKWNFTKFLVGRDGHVIKRYSPTTEPKDMKKDIEAALQAKLEIDPLYKFKSSNTRQFQKFRDDDLLLEFVQKSEDLLPQSRPPKLLDDLFRLYQRPEVFAIRKPDAWLTVIRWAINQIDDDSTSVFLRRQYQSFICQVPPADARRLLIISGAVEMFIRRTRRGQQSNFILDVVTRILDKYSTELEVEELMSYVESIRNSSRIGENSLRLLAKLRELHSTLKIPLTPGSWQCESNRVDLICFLLEMDQNPRDRIVAINDEVNEQFVENIDQLVDLLIYSPAVKLHHKTKILHHMSNKQLKTFLEQLNVEVKVENKIRITEVSKLLPKLARHVTIQQVATLFEALDVRVLESSSLLQELSRVYGPDIFSRPEFSNFKNRLRARLTDMIRTSALESEWEQTDTALEIAYIFPCFLPENEDLQALSRSNRNSPYVMSMVLKLMRDHYGGIPDDLLRYYILESADPAPKLVCMHYLSTPMIFGSLSRDEIVEYLESGLSDNGMDMRQETLKFAETAMGKPNLKDAVINVLTEYKNDRWIGRYVRRLLCEEHIQQENESVVIVREMLASLNVHGNDEDIKDCY
;
A
#
# COMPACT_ATOMS: atom_id res chain seq x y z
N MET A 1 20.54 -12.11 0.24
CA MET A 1 19.45 -11.25 -0.26
C MET A 1 18.18 -12.08 -0.37
N ALA A 2 17.00 -11.49 -0.21
CA ALA A 2 15.73 -12.21 -0.30
C ALA A 2 15.29 -12.33 -1.76
N SER A 3 14.87 -13.53 -2.17
CA SER A 3 14.47 -13.91 -3.54
C SER A 3 13.07 -14.51 -3.49
N VAL A 4 12.30 -14.42 -4.59
CA VAL A 4 10.97 -15.06 -4.65
C VAL A 4 11.05 -16.59 -4.45
N HIS A 5 12.22 -17.20 -4.69
CA HIS A 5 12.43 -18.64 -4.48
C HIS A 5 12.31 -19.08 -3.02
N GLY A 6 12.37 -18.13 -2.06
CA GLY A 6 12.16 -18.40 -0.64
C GLY A 6 10.69 -18.55 -0.23
N PHE A 7 9.74 -18.29 -1.13
CA PHE A 7 8.31 -18.34 -0.84
C PHE A 7 7.68 -19.65 -1.30
N THR A 8 6.69 -20.11 -0.53
CA THR A 8 5.80 -21.22 -0.89
C THR A 8 4.38 -20.66 -0.98
N VAL A 9 3.70 -20.95 -2.08
CA VAL A 9 2.34 -20.49 -2.36
C VAL A 9 1.44 -21.69 -2.64
N LYS A 10 0.12 -21.52 -2.56
CA LYS A 10 -0.82 -22.61 -2.88
C LYS A 10 -1.20 -22.58 -4.35
N ASN A 11 -1.12 -23.71 -5.04
CA ASN A 11 -1.63 -23.83 -6.41
C ASN A 11 -3.17 -23.78 -6.45
N ALA A 12 -3.77 -23.78 -7.64
CA ALA A 12 -5.23 -23.78 -7.80
C ALA A 12 -5.96 -24.98 -7.14
N LYS A 13 -5.25 -26.05 -6.76
CA LYS A 13 -5.80 -27.21 -6.03
C LYS A 13 -5.60 -27.11 -4.51
N GLY A 14 -4.97 -26.04 -4.02
CA GLY A 14 -4.68 -25.81 -2.60
C GLY A 14 -3.38 -26.45 -2.09
N GLU A 15 -2.58 -27.06 -2.98
CA GLU A 15 -1.34 -27.74 -2.63
C GLU A 15 -0.17 -26.75 -2.57
N ASP A 16 0.71 -26.94 -1.59
CA ASP A 16 1.88 -26.09 -1.41
C ASP A 16 2.87 -26.28 -2.57
N THR A 17 3.16 -25.17 -3.25
CA THR A 17 4.02 -25.08 -4.42
C THR A 17 5.16 -24.09 -4.11
N PRO A 18 6.37 -24.59 -3.84
CA PRO A 18 7.55 -23.75 -3.66
C PRO A 18 7.85 -22.96 -4.94
N LEU A 19 8.05 -21.65 -4.83
CA LEU A 19 8.43 -20.84 -5.99
C LEU A 19 9.87 -21.11 -6.46
N SER A 20 10.67 -21.82 -5.67
CA SER A 20 11.96 -22.39 -6.09
C SER A 20 11.82 -23.34 -7.29
N ASN A 21 10.63 -23.89 -7.56
CA ASN A 21 10.34 -24.68 -8.76
C ASN A 21 10.49 -23.89 -10.06
N TYR A 22 10.44 -22.55 -10.00
CA TYR A 22 10.64 -21.67 -11.14
C TYR A 22 12.08 -21.11 -11.20
N SER A 23 12.99 -21.65 -10.41
CA SER A 23 14.40 -21.27 -10.46
C SER A 23 14.98 -21.49 -11.85
N GLY A 24 15.72 -20.50 -12.34
CA GLY A 24 16.29 -20.51 -13.68
C GLY A 24 15.34 -20.02 -14.78
N LYS A 25 14.08 -19.72 -14.47
CA LYS A 25 13.10 -19.13 -15.41
C LYS A 25 12.94 -17.64 -15.18
N VAL A 26 12.64 -16.91 -16.25
CA VAL A 26 12.13 -15.54 -16.13
C VAL A 26 10.65 -15.65 -15.83
N VAL A 27 10.19 -14.97 -14.78
CA VAL A 27 8.82 -15.15 -14.27
C VAL A 27 8.10 -13.82 -14.23
N ILE A 28 6.87 -13.80 -14.77
CA ILE A 28 5.93 -12.70 -14.57
C ILE A 28 4.96 -13.10 -13.47
N ILE A 29 5.00 -12.40 -12.33
CA ILE A 29 4.02 -12.55 -11.26
C ILE A 29 2.96 -11.46 -11.43
N VAL A 30 1.68 -11.86 -11.52
CA VAL A 30 0.57 -10.92 -11.79
C VAL A 30 -0.66 -11.23 -10.95
N ASN A 31 -1.30 -10.19 -10.41
CA ASN A 31 -2.60 -10.34 -9.75
C ASN A 31 -3.72 -10.22 -10.79
N VAL A 32 -4.62 -11.20 -10.86
CA VAL A 32 -5.63 -11.29 -11.94
C VAL A 32 -7.06 -11.21 -11.41
N ALA A 33 -7.96 -10.82 -12.30
CA ALA A 33 -9.40 -10.79 -12.10
C ALA A 33 -10.12 -11.18 -13.40
N SER A 34 -11.18 -12.00 -13.35
CA SER A 34 -11.92 -12.44 -14.55
C SER A 34 -12.97 -11.42 -15.02
N GLN A 35 -13.49 -10.59 -14.11
CA GLN A 35 -14.55 -9.60 -14.38
C GLN A 35 -14.02 -8.16 -14.44
N CYS A 36 -12.75 -8.00 -14.81
CA CYS A 36 -12.11 -6.70 -14.94
C CYS A 36 -12.08 -6.23 -16.40
N GLY A 37 -12.18 -4.91 -16.63
CA GLY A 37 -12.06 -4.33 -17.98
C GLY A 37 -10.73 -4.61 -18.68
N LEU A 38 -9.67 -4.93 -17.91
CA LEU A 38 -8.33 -5.24 -18.42
C LEU A 38 -8.13 -6.74 -18.74
N THR A 39 -9.10 -7.60 -18.41
CA THR A 39 -8.99 -9.07 -18.51
C THR A 39 -8.67 -9.53 -19.92
N ASN A 40 -9.42 -9.01 -20.91
CA ASN A 40 -9.29 -9.47 -22.28
C ASN A 40 -7.93 -9.15 -22.89
N SER A 41 -7.45 -7.91 -22.73
CA SER A 41 -6.15 -7.51 -23.27
C SER A 41 -5.00 -8.24 -22.58
N ASN A 42 -5.06 -8.38 -21.25
CA ASN A 42 -3.97 -8.98 -20.49
C ASN A 42 -3.81 -10.48 -20.77
N TYR A 43 -4.89 -11.27 -20.72
CA TYR A 43 -4.77 -12.71 -20.98
C TYR A 43 -4.36 -13.02 -22.43
N ASN A 44 -4.88 -12.28 -23.42
CA ASN A 44 -4.46 -12.45 -24.81
C ASN A 44 -2.97 -12.15 -25.00
N GLN A 45 -2.47 -11.05 -24.42
CA GLN A 45 -1.06 -10.70 -24.59
C GLN A 45 -0.12 -11.57 -23.74
N PHE A 46 -0.54 -12.07 -22.57
CA PHE A 46 0.24 -13.07 -21.84
C PHE A 46 0.33 -14.39 -22.60
N LYS A 47 -0.75 -14.78 -23.30
CA LYS A 47 -0.73 -15.92 -24.21
C LYS A 47 0.29 -15.69 -25.33
N GLU A 48 0.25 -14.55 -26.01
CA GLU A 48 1.21 -14.22 -27.08
C GLU A 48 2.67 -14.25 -26.60
N LEU A 49 2.94 -13.68 -25.41
CA LEU A 49 4.27 -13.72 -24.81
C LEU A 49 4.73 -15.14 -24.48
N LEU A 50 3.85 -15.98 -23.93
CA LEU A 50 4.19 -17.38 -23.65
C LEU A 50 4.31 -18.22 -24.93
N ASP A 51 3.45 -18.03 -25.91
CA ASP A 51 3.56 -18.70 -27.22
C ASP A 51 4.93 -18.40 -27.87
N THR A 52 5.45 -17.19 -27.65
CA THR A 52 6.76 -16.75 -28.16
C THR A 52 7.93 -17.25 -27.31
N TYR A 53 7.93 -16.96 -26.01
CA TYR A 53 9.13 -17.06 -25.15
C TYR A 53 9.10 -18.20 -24.13
N LYS A 54 8.05 -19.03 -24.08
CA LYS A 54 7.99 -20.14 -23.10
C LYS A 54 9.15 -21.12 -23.28
N LYS A 55 9.58 -21.37 -24.52
CA LYS A 55 10.74 -22.22 -24.82
C LYS A 55 12.07 -21.62 -24.35
N ASP A 56 12.15 -20.30 -24.30
CA ASP A 56 13.33 -19.57 -23.82
C ASP A 56 13.38 -19.46 -22.29
N GLY A 57 12.32 -19.90 -21.61
CA GLY A 57 12.24 -19.98 -20.16
C GLY A 57 11.39 -18.89 -19.51
N LEU A 58 10.45 -18.28 -20.24
CA LEU A 58 9.43 -17.40 -19.66
C LEU A 58 8.28 -18.21 -19.04
N GLU A 59 7.80 -17.78 -17.86
CA GLU A 59 6.60 -18.30 -17.21
C GLU A 59 5.72 -17.16 -16.70
N VAL A 60 4.39 -17.37 -16.69
CA VAL A 60 3.43 -16.44 -16.08
C VAL A 60 2.76 -17.12 -14.89
N LEU A 61 2.93 -16.53 -13.71
CA LEU A 61 2.30 -16.96 -12.45
C LEU A 61 1.14 -16.01 -12.14
N ALA A 62 -0.07 -16.51 -12.32
CA ALA A 62 -1.30 -15.75 -12.14
C ALA A 62 -1.89 -16.00 -10.76
N PHE A 63 -2.08 -14.94 -9.99
CA PHE A 63 -2.65 -14.97 -8.64
C PHE A 63 -4.01 -14.27 -8.65
N PRO A 64 -5.13 -15.01 -8.63
CA PRO A 64 -6.45 -14.41 -8.51
C PRO A 64 -6.57 -13.53 -7.27
N CYS A 65 -7.22 -12.38 -7.39
CA CYS A 65 -7.41 -11.48 -6.26
C CYS A 65 -8.75 -10.75 -6.35
N ASN A 66 -9.55 -10.83 -5.29
CA ASN A 66 -10.89 -10.24 -5.27
C ASN A 66 -10.95 -8.86 -4.57
N GLN A 67 -9.80 -8.26 -4.23
CA GLN A 67 -9.74 -7.00 -3.47
C GLN A 67 -10.08 -5.76 -4.30
N PHE A 68 -10.19 -5.87 -5.63
CA PHE A 68 -10.37 -4.75 -6.54
C PHE A 68 -11.73 -4.86 -7.24
N GLY A 69 -12.70 -4.09 -6.74
CA GLY A 69 -14.07 -4.06 -7.28
C GLY A 69 -14.80 -5.40 -7.23
N SER A 70 -14.38 -6.33 -6.36
CA SER A 70 -14.91 -7.70 -6.29
C SER A 70 -14.96 -8.43 -7.64
N GLN A 71 -13.97 -8.18 -8.50
CA GLN A 71 -13.94 -8.63 -9.90
C GLN A 71 -13.41 -10.06 -10.10
N GLU A 72 -13.11 -10.79 -9.03
CA GLU A 72 -12.68 -12.19 -9.07
C GLU A 72 -13.47 -13.03 -8.05
N PRO A 73 -14.83 -13.10 -8.15
CA PRO A 73 -15.65 -13.76 -7.14
C PRO A 73 -15.62 -15.30 -7.24
N ALA A 74 -15.39 -15.85 -8.44
CA ALA A 74 -15.46 -17.29 -8.72
C ALA A 74 -14.32 -18.10 -8.07
N CYS A 75 -14.48 -19.42 -7.93
CA CYS A 75 -13.41 -20.27 -7.38
C CYS A 75 -12.32 -20.54 -8.43
N GLU A 76 -11.16 -21.04 -7.99
CA GLU A 76 -9.99 -21.27 -8.84
C GLU A 76 -10.27 -22.20 -10.02
N ILE A 77 -11.14 -23.20 -9.83
CA ILE A 77 -11.55 -24.15 -10.88
C ILE A 77 -12.31 -23.41 -11.99
N ASP A 78 -13.25 -22.56 -11.61
CA ASP A 78 -14.05 -21.78 -12.56
C ASP A 78 -13.21 -20.72 -13.26
N ILE A 79 -12.25 -20.11 -12.55
CA ILE A 79 -11.31 -19.15 -13.12
C ILE A 79 -10.43 -19.85 -14.16
N ALA A 80 -9.88 -21.02 -13.83
CA ALA A 80 -9.08 -21.80 -14.78
C ALA A 80 -9.89 -22.19 -16.03
N ALA A 81 -11.13 -22.65 -15.84
CA ALA A 81 -12.03 -22.99 -16.94
C ALA A 81 -12.37 -21.76 -17.81
N PHE A 82 -12.64 -20.61 -17.19
CA PHE A 82 -12.88 -19.35 -17.90
C PHE A 82 -11.69 -18.94 -18.75
N VAL A 83 -10.47 -18.97 -18.19
CA VAL A 83 -9.26 -18.55 -18.92
C VAL A 83 -8.97 -19.52 -20.06
N ALA A 84 -9.06 -20.82 -19.81
CA ALA A 84 -8.83 -21.85 -20.82
C ALA A 84 -9.86 -21.79 -21.95
N ASP A 85 -11.15 -21.63 -21.63
CA ASP A 85 -12.20 -21.61 -22.64
C ASP A 85 -12.18 -20.32 -23.47
N LYS A 86 -12.10 -19.17 -22.81
CA LYS A 86 -12.24 -17.87 -23.46
C LYS A 86 -10.98 -17.45 -24.23
N PHE A 87 -9.80 -17.70 -23.67
CA PHE A 87 -8.54 -17.21 -24.25
C PHE A 87 -7.70 -18.32 -24.89
N LYS A 88 -8.10 -19.60 -24.75
CA LYS A 88 -7.30 -20.76 -25.16
C LYS A 88 -5.87 -20.65 -24.61
N PHE A 89 -5.79 -20.25 -23.34
CA PHE A 89 -4.58 -19.92 -22.62
C PHE A 89 -4.55 -20.64 -21.28
N GLU A 90 -3.40 -21.20 -20.91
CA GLU A 90 -3.20 -21.89 -19.63
C GLU A 90 -1.98 -21.29 -18.92
N PRO A 91 -2.16 -20.18 -18.18
CA PRO A 91 -1.12 -19.69 -17.29
C PRO A 91 -1.01 -20.63 -16.08
N THR A 92 0.11 -20.54 -15.37
CA THR A 92 0.20 -21.23 -14.08
C THR A 92 -0.63 -20.46 -13.05
N LEU A 93 -1.82 -20.98 -12.75
CA LEU A 93 -2.80 -20.37 -11.85
C LEU A 93 -2.60 -20.85 -10.40
N PHE A 94 -2.59 -19.90 -9.46
CA PHE A 94 -2.49 -20.16 -8.02
C PHE A 94 -3.82 -19.94 -7.32
N GLN A 95 -3.85 -20.25 -6.02
CA GLN A 95 -4.99 -19.94 -5.17
C GLN A 95 -5.23 -18.42 -5.12
N LYS A 96 -6.49 -18.04 -4.95
CA LYS A 96 -6.87 -16.66 -4.72
C LYS A 96 -6.24 -16.14 -3.42
N ILE A 97 -5.63 -14.96 -3.51
CA ILE A 97 -4.93 -14.32 -2.39
C ILE A 97 -5.32 -12.85 -2.25
N ASP A 98 -5.11 -12.34 -1.05
CA ASP A 98 -5.04 -10.91 -0.80
C ASP A 98 -3.65 -10.39 -1.19
N VAL A 99 -3.58 -9.26 -1.88
CA VAL A 99 -2.32 -8.63 -2.30
C VAL A 99 -2.05 -7.31 -1.55
N ASN A 100 -3.07 -6.77 -0.88
CA ASN A 100 -3.04 -5.57 -0.05
C ASN A 100 -3.58 -5.82 1.36
N GLY A 101 -3.31 -4.89 2.27
CA GLY A 101 -3.71 -4.98 3.67
C GLY A 101 -2.87 -5.95 4.50
N ASP A 102 -3.27 -6.13 5.75
CA ASP A 102 -2.54 -6.96 6.72
C ASP A 102 -2.58 -8.45 6.37
N ASN A 103 -3.65 -8.89 5.69
CA ASN A 103 -3.81 -10.25 5.19
C ASN A 103 -3.10 -10.50 3.85
N ALA A 104 -2.41 -9.50 3.29
CA ALA A 104 -1.69 -9.70 2.03
C ALA A 104 -0.71 -10.86 2.14
N ASP A 105 -0.70 -11.70 1.11
CA ASP A 105 0.19 -12.85 1.00
C ASP A 105 1.65 -12.41 1.20
N PRO A 106 2.47 -13.18 1.95
CA PRO A 106 3.88 -12.85 2.17
C PRO A 106 4.66 -12.57 0.89
N LEU A 107 4.35 -13.26 -0.22
CA LEU A 107 4.94 -12.99 -1.52
C LEU A 107 4.63 -11.57 -1.98
N TYR A 108 3.37 -11.14 -1.94
CA TYR A 108 2.99 -9.79 -2.39
C TYR A 108 3.47 -8.69 -1.45
N LYS A 109 3.61 -8.97 -0.15
CA LYS A 109 4.31 -8.06 0.78
C LYS A 109 5.77 -7.86 0.35
N PHE A 110 6.47 -8.94 0.04
CA PHE A 110 7.84 -8.89 -0.47
C PHE A 110 7.96 -8.17 -1.81
N LEU A 111 7.12 -8.51 -2.80
CA LEU A 111 7.14 -7.88 -4.13
C LEU A 111 6.95 -6.36 -4.06
N LYS A 112 6.04 -5.88 -3.20
CA LYS A 112 5.82 -4.45 -2.96
C LYS A 112 7.01 -3.78 -2.27
N GLN A 113 7.70 -4.48 -1.35
CA GLN A 113 8.90 -3.95 -0.69
C GLN A 113 10.08 -3.85 -1.65
N GLU A 114 10.30 -4.85 -2.51
CA GLU A 114 11.39 -4.86 -3.49
C GLU A 114 11.19 -3.80 -4.58
N LYS A 115 9.95 -3.66 -5.08
CA LYS A 115 9.58 -2.67 -6.10
C LYS A 115 8.28 -1.95 -5.72
N GLY A 116 8.44 -0.91 -4.91
CA GLY A 116 7.37 -0.01 -4.47
C GLY A 116 6.73 0.82 -5.59
N GLY A 117 5.65 1.53 -5.24
CA GLY A 117 4.97 2.47 -6.13
C GLY A 117 5.54 3.89 -5.97
N PHE A 118 5.33 4.77 -6.95
CA PHE A 118 5.89 6.13 -6.94
C PHE A 118 5.40 7.04 -5.77
N LEU A 119 4.26 6.69 -5.16
CA LEU A 119 3.58 7.49 -4.11
C LEU A 119 3.07 6.63 -2.95
N VAL A 120 2.59 5.41 -3.24
CA VAL A 120 2.13 4.41 -2.27
C VAL A 120 2.49 3.02 -2.81
N ASP A 121 2.99 2.13 -1.95
CA ASP A 121 3.48 0.81 -2.36
C ASP A 121 2.38 -0.21 -2.65
N ALA A 122 1.14 0.07 -2.23
CA ALA A 122 -0.03 -0.77 -2.45
C ALA A 122 -0.23 -1.12 -3.94
N ILE A 123 -0.72 -2.33 -4.20
CA ILE A 123 -1.20 -2.72 -5.54
C ILE A 123 -2.43 -1.86 -5.84
N LYS A 124 -2.42 -1.11 -6.95
CA LYS A 124 -3.47 -0.11 -7.20
C LYS A 124 -4.74 -0.70 -7.83
N TRP A 125 -4.60 -1.79 -8.58
CA TRP A 125 -5.70 -2.45 -9.27
C TRP A 125 -5.33 -3.86 -9.73
N ASN A 126 -6.29 -4.56 -10.33
CA ASN A 126 -6.09 -5.80 -11.09
C ASN A 126 -5.01 -5.63 -12.17
N PHE A 127 -4.26 -6.70 -12.43
CA PHE A 127 -3.19 -6.78 -13.43
C PHE A 127 -1.97 -5.89 -13.15
N THR A 128 -1.56 -5.70 -11.89
CA THR A 128 -0.19 -5.23 -11.61
C THR A 128 0.79 -6.38 -11.85
N LYS A 129 1.88 -6.14 -12.57
CA LYS A 129 2.86 -7.17 -12.93
C LYS A 129 4.20 -6.93 -12.28
N PHE A 130 4.88 -8.01 -11.93
CA PHE A 130 6.28 -8.01 -11.50
C PHE A 130 7.07 -8.94 -12.42
N LEU A 131 8.08 -8.39 -13.09
CA LEU A 131 9.05 -9.19 -13.84
C LEU A 131 10.16 -9.62 -12.88
N VAL A 132 10.41 -10.91 -12.83
CA VAL A 132 11.36 -11.57 -11.93
C VAL A 132 12.39 -12.30 -12.78
N GLY A 133 13.67 -12.14 -12.43
CA GLY A 133 14.79 -12.77 -13.14
C GLY A 133 14.93 -14.25 -12.83
N ARG A 134 15.82 -14.92 -13.57
CA ARG A 134 16.14 -16.35 -13.41
C ARG A 134 16.70 -16.71 -12.03
N ASP A 135 17.25 -15.74 -11.32
CA ASP A 135 17.78 -15.81 -9.95
C ASP A 135 16.70 -15.59 -8.87
N GLY A 136 15.48 -15.23 -9.28
CA GLY A 136 14.35 -14.96 -8.42
C GLY A 136 14.32 -13.55 -7.82
N HIS A 137 15.18 -12.63 -8.28
CA HIS A 137 15.10 -11.22 -7.87
C HIS A 137 14.12 -10.44 -8.74
N VAL A 138 13.41 -9.47 -8.13
CA VAL A 138 12.42 -8.64 -8.84
C VAL A 138 13.14 -7.60 -9.69
N ILE A 139 13.03 -7.73 -11.01
CA ILE A 139 13.63 -6.81 -11.99
C ILE A 139 12.85 -5.50 -12.01
N LYS A 140 11.53 -5.58 -12.21
CA LYS A 140 10.68 -4.40 -12.44
C LYS A 140 9.21 -4.65 -12.08
N ARG A 141 8.52 -3.58 -11.69
CA ARG A 141 7.06 -3.55 -11.47
C ARG A 141 6.39 -2.70 -12.55
N TYR A 142 5.23 -3.15 -13.05
CA TYR A 142 4.44 -2.49 -14.08
C TYR A 142 3.05 -2.15 -13.56
N SER A 143 2.49 -1.02 -13.99
CA SER A 143 1.15 -0.60 -13.58
C SER A 143 0.07 -1.52 -14.18
N PRO A 144 -1.15 -1.55 -13.59
CA PRO A 144 -2.32 -2.18 -14.19
C PRO A 144 -2.50 -1.86 -15.67
N THR A 145 -2.30 -0.59 -16.03
CA THR A 145 -2.48 -0.04 -17.37
C THR A 145 -1.31 -0.29 -18.32
N THR A 146 -0.15 -0.76 -17.85
CA THR A 146 0.91 -1.21 -18.75
C THR A 146 0.48 -2.53 -19.38
N GLU A 147 0.41 -2.56 -20.72
CA GLU A 147 0.06 -3.75 -21.46
C GLU A 147 1.20 -4.78 -21.39
N PRO A 148 0.92 -6.09 -21.22
CA PRO A 148 1.97 -7.11 -21.21
C PRO A 148 2.92 -7.04 -22.41
N LYS A 149 2.43 -6.72 -23.61
CA LYS A 149 3.27 -6.58 -24.82
C LYS A 149 4.35 -5.49 -24.66
N ASP A 150 4.09 -4.44 -23.88
CA ASP A 150 5.05 -3.36 -23.63
C ASP A 150 6.20 -3.82 -22.71
N MET A 151 6.05 -4.98 -22.06
CA MET A 151 7.11 -5.63 -21.26
C MET A 151 8.12 -6.38 -22.13
N LYS A 152 7.86 -6.57 -23.44
CA LYS A 152 8.65 -7.43 -24.35
C LYS A 152 10.15 -7.14 -24.27
N LYS A 153 10.56 -5.88 -24.36
CA LYS A 153 11.98 -5.49 -24.31
C LYS A 153 12.66 -5.90 -23.00
N ASP A 154 11.97 -5.71 -21.88
CA ASP A 154 12.49 -6.07 -20.56
C ASP A 154 12.51 -7.59 -20.37
N ILE A 155 11.53 -8.31 -20.94
CA ILE A 155 11.47 -9.78 -20.96
C ILE A 155 12.61 -10.36 -21.78
N GLU A 156 12.83 -9.88 -23.01
CA GLU A 156 13.94 -10.31 -23.86
C GLU A 156 15.28 -10.06 -23.19
N ALA A 157 15.46 -8.89 -22.56
CA ALA A 157 16.65 -8.59 -21.78
C ALA A 157 16.82 -9.57 -20.60
N ALA A 158 15.75 -9.90 -19.88
CA ALA A 158 15.78 -10.87 -18.78
C ALA A 158 16.04 -12.31 -19.26
N LEU A 159 15.57 -12.69 -20.44
CA LEU A 159 15.77 -14.01 -21.03
C LEU A 159 17.19 -14.19 -21.57
N GLN A 160 17.76 -13.12 -22.16
CA GLN A 160 19.13 -13.06 -22.67
C GLN A 160 20.17 -12.83 -21.58
N ALA A 161 19.76 -12.27 -20.43
CA ALA A 161 20.57 -12.29 -19.23
C ALA A 161 20.88 -13.76 -18.91
N LYS A 162 22.14 -14.14 -19.13
CA LYS A 162 22.61 -15.46 -18.70
C LYS A 162 22.29 -15.58 -17.22
N LEU A 163 21.85 -16.77 -16.79
CA LEU A 163 22.01 -17.15 -15.39
C LEU A 163 23.49 -16.97 -15.07
N GLU A 164 23.84 -15.81 -14.54
CA GLU A 164 24.98 -15.69 -13.65
C GLU A 164 24.59 -16.55 -12.45
N ILE A 165 24.80 -17.86 -12.61
CA ILE A 165 25.10 -18.71 -11.46
C ILE A 165 26.36 -18.05 -10.88
N ASP A 166 26.13 -17.30 -9.82
CA ASP A 166 27.11 -16.96 -8.81
C ASP A 166 28.14 -18.11 -8.69
N PRO A 167 29.41 -17.88 -9.06
CA PRO A 167 30.47 -18.87 -8.90
C PRO A 167 30.67 -19.36 -7.44
N LEU A 168 30.00 -18.75 -6.45
CA LEU A 168 30.12 -19.11 -5.04
C LEU A 168 28.92 -19.91 -4.49
N TYR A 169 28.59 -21.08 -5.05
CA TYR A 169 28.07 -22.17 -4.19
C TYR A 169 28.19 -23.57 -4.81
N LYS A 170 29.43 -24.08 -4.95
CA LYS A 170 29.71 -25.53 -4.89
C LYS A 170 31.19 -25.82 -4.61
N PHE A 171 31.54 -26.02 -3.34
CA PHE A 171 32.55 -26.99 -2.87
C PHE A 171 32.21 -27.28 -1.40
N LYS A 172 31.55 -28.38 -1.06
CA LYS A 172 32.02 -29.79 -0.99
C LYS A 172 30.81 -30.70 -1.29
N SER A 173 30.89 -31.90 -1.87
CA SER A 173 31.97 -32.84 -2.13
C SER A 173 31.54 -33.85 -3.22
N SER A 174 32.55 -34.51 -3.79
CA SER A 174 32.54 -35.77 -4.55
C SER A 174 32.63 -35.68 -6.08
N ASN A 175 33.85 -36.00 -6.51
CA ASN A 175 34.29 -36.60 -7.78
C ASN A 175 34.28 -35.80 -9.08
N THR A 176 35.47 -35.23 -9.33
CA THR A 176 36.27 -35.42 -10.55
C THR A 176 35.55 -35.31 -11.89
N ARG A 177 35.60 -34.12 -12.49
CA ARG A 177 36.11 -33.90 -13.86
C ARG A 177 36.36 -32.41 -14.12
N GLN A 178 37.59 -32.15 -14.53
CA GLN A 178 38.20 -30.92 -15.03
C GLN A 178 37.22 -29.83 -15.52
N PHE A 179 37.15 -28.71 -14.80
CA PHE A 179 36.78 -27.41 -15.35
C PHE A 179 37.99 -26.48 -15.22
N GLN A 180 38.33 -25.81 -16.32
CA GLN A 180 39.43 -24.86 -16.43
C GLN A 180 39.25 -23.71 -15.44
N LYS A 181 40.23 -23.52 -14.56
CA LYS A 181 40.51 -22.25 -13.86
C LYS A 181 40.39 -21.09 -14.84
N PHE A 182 39.76 -19.99 -14.44
CA PHE A 182 39.99 -18.70 -15.08
C PHE A 182 41.51 -18.53 -15.28
N ARG A 183 41.95 -18.32 -16.52
CA ARG A 183 43.28 -17.79 -16.78
C ARG A 183 43.22 -16.31 -16.37
N ASP A 184 43.90 -16.01 -15.27
CA ASP A 184 44.40 -14.68 -14.87
C ASP A 184 43.63 -13.96 -13.75
N ASP A 185 43.63 -14.53 -12.54
CA ASP A 185 43.45 -13.77 -11.28
C ASP A 185 44.39 -12.54 -11.23
N ASP A 186 45.56 -12.63 -11.87
CA ASP A 186 46.53 -11.55 -12.01
C ASP A 186 46.01 -10.36 -12.85
N LEU A 187 45.28 -10.61 -13.95
CA LEU A 187 44.69 -9.56 -14.78
C LEU A 187 43.55 -8.85 -14.04
N LEU A 188 42.74 -9.60 -13.29
CA LEU A 188 41.69 -9.02 -12.47
C LEU A 188 42.28 -8.22 -11.31
N LEU A 189 43.34 -8.72 -10.67
CA LEU A 189 44.07 -7.99 -9.64
C LEU A 189 44.67 -6.68 -10.19
N GLU A 190 45.30 -6.73 -11.36
CA GLU A 190 45.85 -5.56 -12.07
C GLU A 190 44.75 -4.55 -12.43
N PHE A 191 43.58 -5.01 -12.89
CA PHE A 191 42.44 -4.15 -13.18
C PHE A 191 41.91 -3.45 -11.91
N VAL A 192 41.78 -4.18 -10.79
CA VAL A 192 41.36 -3.59 -9.52
C VAL A 192 42.40 -2.57 -9.05
N GLN A 193 43.70 -2.88 -9.12
CA GLN A 193 44.77 -1.95 -8.73
C GLN A 193 44.73 -0.67 -9.57
N LYS A 194 44.63 -0.78 -10.89
CA LYS A 194 44.51 0.36 -11.81
C LYS A 194 43.25 1.20 -11.55
N SER A 195 42.15 0.56 -11.14
CA SER A 195 40.91 1.26 -10.83
C SER A 195 41.01 2.06 -9.52
N GLU A 196 41.83 1.62 -8.56
CA GLU A 196 42.05 2.29 -7.28
C GLU A 196 42.86 3.57 -7.40
N ASP A 197 43.88 3.59 -8.25
CA ASP A 197 44.68 4.79 -8.55
C ASP A 197 43.80 5.96 -9.08
N LEU A 198 42.60 5.63 -9.55
CA LEU A 198 41.64 6.54 -10.14
C LEU A 198 40.54 7.00 -9.17
N LEU A 199 40.43 6.41 -7.97
CA LEU A 199 39.44 6.78 -6.94
C LEU A 199 39.56 8.24 -6.45
N PRO A 200 40.75 8.84 -6.31
CA PRO A 200 40.87 10.24 -5.91
C PRO A 200 40.36 11.25 -6.95
N GLN A 201 40.08 10.82 -8.17
CA GLN A 201 39.65 11.69 -9.26
C GLN A 201 38.12 11.86 -9.25
N SER A 202 37.63 13.03 -9.67
CA SER A 202 36.19 13.23 -9.87
C SER A 202 35.69 12.29 -10.98
N ARG A 203 34.83 11.33 -10.61
CA ARG A 203 34.27 10.34 -11.52
C ARG A 203 32.76 10.52 -11.68
N PRO A 204 32.17 10.17 -12.85
CA PRO A 204 30.74 10.10 -12.99
C PRO A 204 30.14 9.14 -11.95
N PRO A 205 29.03 9.51 -11.26
CA PRO A 205 28.41 8.67 -10.24
C PRO A 205 28.11 7.24 -10.71
N LYS A 206 27.79 7.05 -11.98
CA LYS A 206 27.50 5.74 -12.55
C LYS A 206 28.72 4.81 -12.55
N LEU A 207 29.91 5.35 -12.81
CA LEU A 207 31.15 4.57 -12.82
C LEU A 207 31.51 4.10 -11.40
N LEU A 208 31.32 4.95 -10.40
CA LEU A 208 31.55 4.60 -8.99
C LEU A 208 30.57 3.53 -8.51
N ASP A 209 29.31 3.60 -8.95
CA ASP A 209 28.32 2.53 -8.69
C ASP A 209 28.76 1.19 -9.28
N ASP A 210 29.11 1.17 -10.57
CA ASP A 210 29.53 -0.06 -11.24
C ASP A 210 30.82 -0.65 -10.62
N LEU A 211 31.76 0.22 -10.24
CA LEU A 211 33.00 -0.19 -9.58
C LEU A 211 32.75 -0.80 -8.20
N PHE A 212 31.94 -0.15 -7.35
CA PHE A 212 31.65 -0.68 -6.02
C PHE A 212 30.76 -1.92 -6.06
N ARG A 213 29.91 -2.09 -7.08
CA ARG A 213 29.23 -3.37 -7.33
C ARG A 213 30.20 -4.47 -7.69
N LEU A 214 31.23 -4.18 -8.48
CA LEU A 214 32.29 -5.14 -8.79
C LEU A 214 33.04 -5.54 -7.51
N TYR A 215 33.42 -4.58 -6.66
CA TYR A 215 34.06 -4.84 -5.38
C TYR A 215 33.16 -5.60 -4.37
N GLN A 216 31.85 -5.59 -4.59
CA GLN A 216 30.87 -6.35 -3.81
C GLN A 216 30.71 -7.80 -4.23
N ARG A 217 31.34 -8.21 -5.34
CA ARG A 217 31.34 -9.63 -5.73
C ARG A 217 32.31 -10.38 -4.83
N PRO A 218 31.89 -11.46 -4.13
CA PRO A 218 32.77 -12.07 -3.15
C PRO A 218 33.99 -12.75 -3.78
N GLU A 219 33.95 -13.12 -5.07
CA GLU A 219 35.15 -13.56 -5.80
C GLU A 219 36.17 -12.42 -5.93
N VAL A 220 35.72 -11.21 -6.29
CA VAL A 220 36.59 -10.04 -6.46
C VAL A 220 37.14 -9.60 -5.11
N PHE A 221 36.30 -9.55 -4.09
CA PHE A 221 36.70 -9.18 -2.73
C PHE A 221 37.75 -10.17 -2.17
N ALA A 222 37.58 -11.47 -2.41
CA ALA A 222 38.44 -12.54 -1.91
C ALA A 222 39.79 -12.69 -2.64
N ILE A 223 39.95 -12.12 -3.85
CA ILE A 223 41.25 -12.09 -4.55
C ILE A 223 42.32 -11.38 -3.72
N ARG A 224 41.90 -10.47 -2.83
CA ARG A 224 42.78 -9.69 -1.96
C ARG A 224 42.59 -10.07 -0.50
N LYS A 225 43.68 -9.99 0.27
CA LYS A 225 43.58 -10.00 1.73
C LYS A 225 42.84 -8.73 2.20
N PRO A 226 42.09 -8.78 3.32
CA PRO A 226 41.37 -7.62 3.84
C PRO A 226 42.21 -6.33 3.96
N ASP A 227 43.50 -6.44 4.30
CA ASP A 227 44.42 -5.29 4.40
C ASP A 227 44.63 -4.53 3.10
N ALA A 228 44.60 -5.23 1.98
CA ALA A 228 44.79 -4.60 0.68
C ALA A 228 43.58 -3.73 0.29
N TRP A 229 42.45 -3.84 1.00
CA TRP A 229 41.28 -2.98 0.84
C TRP A 229 41.33 -1.71 1.70
N LEU A 230 42.31 -1.55 2.58
CA LEU A 230 42.37 -0.45 3.55
C LEU A 230 42.20 0.93 2.90
N THR A 231 42.90 1.18 1.79
CA THR A 231 42.83 2.47 1.07
C THR A 231 41.43 2.73 0.52
N VAL A 232 40.80 1.72 -0.08
CA VAL A 232 39.44 1.82 -0.64
C VAL A 232 38.40 2.00 0.46
N ILE A 233 38.54 1.27 1.57
CA ILE A 233 37.65 1.38 2.73
C ILE A 233 37.72 2.79 3.32
N ARG A 234 38.93 3.33 3.55
CA ARG A 234 39.10 4.71 4.05
C ARG A 234 38.52 5.74 3.09
N TRP A 235 38.76 5.57 1.79
CA TRP A 235 38.16 6.44 0.78
C TRP A 235 36.63 6.37 0.84
N ALA A 236 36.05 5.18 0.89
CA ALA A 236 34.61 4.98 0.95
C ALA A 236 33.98 5.60 2.19
N ILE A 237 34.60 5.47 3.36
CA ILE A 237 34.16 6.12 4.62
C ILE A 237 34.13 7.65 4.45
N ASN A 238 35.19 8.24 3.90
CA ASN A 238 35.24 9.68 3.66
C ASN A 238 34.15 10.14 2.67
N GLN A 239 33.85 9.35 1.65
CA GLN A 239 32.80 9.65 0.68
C GLN A 239 31.39 9.51 1.27
N ILE A 240 31.18 8.63 2.24
CA ILE A 240 29.92 8.58 2.98
C ILE A 240 29.70 9.89 3.75
N ASP A 241 30.76 10.44 4.34
CA ASP A 241 30.72 11.70 5.09
C ASP A 241 30.73 12.96 4.20
N ASP A 242 30.89 12.85 2.89
CA ASP A 242 30.80 14.00 1.98
C ASP A 242 29.33 14.29 1.64
N ASP A 243 28.84 15.50 1.88
CA ASP A 243 27.46 15.91 1.60
C ASP A 243 27.11 15.89 0.10
N SER A 244 28.09 16.05 -0.78
CA SER A 244 27.91 16.02 -2.24
C SER A 244 27.65 14.62 -2.80
N THR A 245 28.01 13.58 -2.05
CA THR A 245 27.78 12.19 -2.45
C THR A 245 26.27 11.91 -2.56
N SER A 246 25.86 11.14 -3.57
CA SER A 246 24.45 10.77 -3.72
C SER A 246 24.02 9.72 -2.68
N VAL A 247 22.72 9.71 -2.37
CA VAL A 247 22.11 8.69 -1.48
C VAL A 247 22.42 7.27 -1.95
N PHE A 248 22.31 7.06 -3.27
CA PHE A 248 22.55 5.78 -3.90
C PHE A 248 24.00 5.30 -3.76
N LEU A 249 24.98 6.19 -3.96
CA LEU A 249 26.40 5.83 -3.83
C LEU A 249 26.79 5.49 -2.39
N ARG A 250 26.27 6.21 -1.38
CA ARG A 250 26.55 5.86 0.03
C ARG A 250 26.08 4.45 0.38
N ARG A 251 24.98 3.98 -0.21
CA ARG A 251 24.53 2.58 -0.03
C ARG A 251 25.51 1.58 -0.63
N GLN A 252 26.10 1.89 -1.79
CA GLN A 252 27.14 1.04 -2.39
C GLN A 252 28.40 0.99 -1.51
N TYR A 253 28.83 2.14 -0.98
CA TYR A 253 29.96 2.22 -0.08
C TYR A 253 29.71 1.44 1.21
N GLN A 254 28.54 1.59 1.81
CA GLN A 254 28.13 0.84 3.00
C GLN A 254 28.04 -0.66 2.75
N SER A 255 27.44 -1.08 1.63
CA SER A 255 27.36 -2.49 1.24
C SER A 255 28.77 -3.09 1.12
N PHE A 256 29.67 -2.40 0.42
CA PHE A 256 31.07 -2.80 0.29
C PHE A 256 31.78 -2.91 1.64
N ILE A 257 31.68 -1.88 2.50
CA ILE A 257 32.29 -1.87 3.83
C ILE A 257 31.75 -3.02 4.69
N CYS A 258 30.45 -3.33 4.62
CA CYS A 258 29.79 -4.39 5.39
C CYS A 258 30.17 -5.82 4.95
N GLN A 259 30.94 -6.00 3.87
CA GLN A 259 31.49 -7.31 3.49
C GLN A 259 32.70 -7.72 4.33
N VAL A 260 33.37 -6.75 4.96
CA VAL A 260 34.56 -7.03 5.77
C VAL A 260 34.17 -7.94 6.94
N PRO A 261 34.91 -9.03 7.19
CA PRO A 261 34.67 -9.87 8.36
C PRO A 261 34.78 -9.06 9.66
N PRO A 262 33.92 -9.28 10.67
CA PRO A 262 33.97 -8.52 11.93
C PRO A 262 35.36 -8.50 12.58
N ALA A 263 36.08 -9.62 12.57
CA ALA A 263 37.43 -9.75 13.11
C ALA A 263 38.47 -8.80 12.47
N ASP A 264 38.23 -8.31 11.25
CA ASP A 264 39.11 -7.38 10.54
C ASP A 264 38.66 -5.92 10.67
N ALA A 265 37.43 -5.66 11.10
CA ALA A 265 36.82 -4.33 11.04
C ALA A 265 37.57 -3.28 11.87
N ARG A 266 38.05 -3.65 13.06
CA ARG A 266 38.86 -2.77 13.93
C ARG A 266 40.21 -2.46 13.31
N ARG A 267 40.91 -3.49 12.82
CA ARG A 267 42.22 -3.37 12.16
C ARG A 267 42.17 -2.48 10.92
N LEU A 268 41.06 -2.51 10.20
CA LEU A 268 40.81 -1.68 9.02
C LEU A 268 40.21 -0.29 9.34
N LEU A 269 40.12 0.08 10.62
CA LEU A 269 39.59 1.35 11.11
C LEU A 269 38.14 1.66 10.69
N ILE A 270 37.35 0.61 10.41
CA ILE A 270 35.94 0.77 10.03
C ILE A 270 35.13 1.26 11.21
N ILE A 271 35.34 0.64 12.38
CA ILE A 271 34.61 0.96 13.60
C ILE A 271 34.90 2.39 14.04
N SER A 272 36.19 2.74 14.21
CA SER A 272 36.59 4.08 14.62
C SER A 272 36.14 5.15 13.62
N GLY A 273 36.27 4.90 12.31
CA GLY A 273 35.77 5.81 11.28
C GLY A 273 34.25 6.01 11.31
N ALA A 274 33.48 4.93 11.52
CA ALA A 274 32.04 5.01 11.62
C ALA A 274 31.58 5.72 12.91
N VAL A 275 32.21 5.44 14.05
CA VAL A 275 31.92 6.10 15.33
C VAL A 275 32.24 7.59 15.26
N GLU A 276 33.40 7.97 14.73
CA GLU A 276 33.79 9.38 14.59
C GLU A 276 32.83 10.14 13.67
N MET A 277 32.47 9.55 12.53
CA MET A 277 31.48 10.10 11.61
C MET A 277 30.12 10.26 12.28
N PHE A 278 29.68 9.26 13.06
CA PHE A 278 28.42 9.33 13.80
C PHE A 278 28.42 10.50 14.79
N ILE A 279 29.46 10.62 15.62
CA ILE A 279 29.63 11.71 16.60
C ILE A 279 29.62 13.07 15.90
N ARG A 280 30.30 13.20 14.76
CA ARG A 280 30.35 14.46 13.98
C ARG A 280 28.96 14.83 13.47
N ARG A 281 28.22 13.87 12.92
CA ARG A 281 26.91 14.08 12.30
C ARG A 281 25.74 14.21 13.27
N THR A 282 25.91 13.85 14.55
CA THR A 282 24.90 14.10 15.59
C THR A 282 25.00 15.50 16.21
N ARG A 283 26.14 16.19 16.06
CA ARG A 283 26.33 17.57 16.54
C ARG A 283 25.35 18.54 15.89
N ARG A 284 24.95 19.57 16.67
CA ARG A 284 24.01 20.61 16.22
C ARG A 284 24.52 21.29 14.94
N GLY A 285 23.65 21.38 13.93
CA GLY A 285 23.93 22.06 12.66
C GLY A 285 24.53 21.18 11.54
N GLN A 286 24.90 19.92 11.81
CA GLN A 286 25.48 19.01 10.81
C GLN A 286 24.67 17.72 10.60
N GLN A 287 23.42 17.69 11.07
CA GLN A 287 22.57 16.50 11.07
C GLN A 287 22.06 16.14 9.66
N SER A 288 22.51 14.98 9.18
CA SER A 288 21.95 14.34 7.98
C SER A 288 21.39 12.97 8.37
N ASN A 289 20.06 12.85 8.40
CA ASN A 289 19.38 11.60 8.74
C ASN A 289 19.80 10.43 7.84
N PHE A 290 20.11 10.73 6.57
CA PHE A 290 20.52 9.70 5.63
C PHE A 290 21.93 9.20 5.91
N ILE A 291 22.88 10.11 6.18
CA ILE A 291 24.24 9.71 6.56
C ILE A 291 24.18 8.92 7.86
N LEU A 292 23.49 9.42 8.88
CA LEU A 292 23.29 8.73 10.15
C LEU A 292 22.69 7.33 9.97
N ASP A 293 21.73 7.13 9.06
CA ASP A 293 21.18 5.81 8.77
C ASP A 293 22.23 4.85 8.19
N VAL A 294 23.00 5.33 7.21
CA VAL A 294 24.08 4.56 6.58
C VAL A 294 25.15 4.18 7.60
N VAL A 295 25.60 5.13 8.42
CA VAL A 295 26.58 4.88 9.49
C VAL A 295 26.04 3.90 10.52
N THR A 296 24.78 4.07 10.92
CA THR A 296 24.13 3.17 11.88
C THR A 296 24.13 1.72 11.38
N ARG A 297 23.89 1.48 10.08
CA ARG A 297 23.97 0.12 9.52
C ARG A 297 25.38 -0.48 9.57
N ILE A 298 26.41 0.34 9.37
CA ILE A 298 27.80 -0.10 9.51
C ILE A 298 28.07 -0.48 10.97
N LEU A 299 27.68 0.37 11.93
CA LEU A 299 27.85 0.09 13.35
C LEU A 299 27.02 -1.13 13.80
N ASP A 300 25.82 -1.32 13.26
CA ASP A 300 24.97 -2.48 13.54
C ASP A 300 25.57 -3.80 13.03
N LYS A 301 26.22 -3.76 11.86
CA LYS A 301 26.96 -4.91 11.30
C LYS A 301 28.12 -5.33 12.20
N TYR A 302 28.78 -4.36 12.83
CA TYR A 302 29.97 -4.58 13.67
C TYR A 302 29.68 -4.41 15.16
N SER A 303 28.42 -4.59 15.58
CA SER A 303 27.97 -4.28 16.93
C SER A 303 28.69 -5.09 18.02
N THR A 304 29.11 -6.32 17.72
CA THR A 304 29.82 -7.20 18.66
C THR A 304 31.27 -6.81 18.90
N GLU A 305 31.84 -5.99 18.00
CA GLU A 305 33.24 -5.59 18.04
C GLU A 305 33.43 -4.22 18.69
N LEU A 306 32.35 -3.53 19.09
CA LEU A 306 32.40 -2.21 19.72
C LEU A 306 32.96 -2.28 21.14
N GLU A 307 33.93 -1.42 21.43
CA GLU A 307 34.52 -1.27 22.76
C GLU A 307 33.69 -0.32 23.64
N VAL A 308 33.87 -0.40 24.96
CA VAL A 308 33.09 0.38 25.94
C VAL A 308 33.15 1.88 25.66
N GLU A 309 34.31 2.42 25.29
CA GLU A 309 34.49 3.85 24.98
C GLU A 309 33.71 4.30 23.73
N GLU A 310 33.64 3.44 22.71
CA GLU A 310 32.89 3.67 21.47
C GLU A 310 31.38 3.60 21.73
N LEU A 311 30.93 2.63 22.53
CA LEU A 311 29.55 2.51 22.98
C LEU A 311 29.11 3.76 23.76
N MET A 312 29.92 4.22 24.71
CA MET A 312 29.62 5.43 25.50
C MET A 312 29.56 6.67 24.60
N SER A 313 30.47 6.79 23.63
CA SER A 313 30.44 7.90 22.67
C SER A 313 29.20 7.87 21.78
N TYR A 314 28.74 6.68 21.39
CA TYR A 314 27.50 6.48 20.64
C TYR A 314 26.27 6.87 21.46
N VAL A 315 26.18 6.40 22.72
CA VAL A 315 25.08 6.73 23.65
C VAL A 315 25.00 8.24 23.86
N GLU A 316 26.12 8.89 24.17
CA GLU A 316 26.15 10.33 24.46
C GLU A 316 25.80 11.17 23.23
N SER A 317 26.23 10.72 22.05
CA SER A 317 25.86 11.34 20.77
C SER A 317 24.36 11.31 20.51
N ILE A 318 23.70 10.18 20.83
CA ILE A 318 22.25 10.05 20.67
C ILE A 318 21.52 10.91 21.71
N ARG A 319 21.93 10.85 22.98
CA ARG A 319 21.31 11.61 24.09
C ARG A 319 21.32 13.11 23.84
N ASN A 320 22.42 13.64 23.34
CA ASN A 320 22.59 15.07 23.07
C ASN A 320 22.06 15.51 21.70
N SER A 321 21.52 14.59 20.90
CA SER A 321 20.97 14.95 19.60
C SER A 321 19.52 15.45 19.72
N SER A 322 19.22 16.56 19.05
CA SER A 322 17.86 17.06 18.83
C SER A 322 17.04 16.18 17.90
N ARG A 323 17.69 15.42 17.01
CA ARG A 323 17.04 14.60 15.99
C ARG A 323 17.88 13.36 15.71
N ILE A 324 17.27 12.19 15.87
CA ILE A 324 17.92 10.92 15.55
C ILE A 324 16.95 10.04 14.77
N GLY A 325 17.49 9.14 13.96
CA GLY A 325 16.70 8.16 13.22
C GLY A 325 16.30 6.97 14.09
N GLU A 326 15.20 6.33 13.73
CA GLU A 326 14.69 5.12 14.39
C GLU A 326 15.75 4.01 14.47
N ASN A 327 16.48 3.77 13.38
CA ASN A 327 17.50 2.72 13.32
C ASN A 327 18.62 2.93 14.35
N SER A 328 18.98 4.18 14.65
CA SER A 328 20.01 4.48 15.65
C SER A 328 19.52 4.15 17.07
N LEU A 329 18.24 4.40 17.35
CA LEU A 329 17.63 4.03 18.63
C LEU A 329 17.46 2.51 18.77
N ARG A 330 17.09 1.82 17.68
CA ARG A 330 17.04 0.36 17.63
C ARG A 330 18.41 -0.27 17.85
N LEU A 331 19.46 0.28 17.22
CA LEU A 331 20.83 -0.16 17.47
C LEU A 331 21.20 0.06 18.94
N LEU A 332 20.88 1.22 19.53
CA LEU A 332 21.15 1.47 20.95
C LEU A 332 20.45 0.46 21.87
N ALA A 333 19.19 0.11 21.57
CA ALA A 333 18.47 -0.94 22.30
C ALA A 333 19.17 -2.31 22.17
N LYS A 334 19.59 -2.70 20.96
CA LYS A 334 20.35 -3.92 20.70
C LYS A 334 21.71 -3.95 21.43
N LEU A 335 22.46 -2.84 21.40
CA LEU A 335 23.76 -2.75 22.06
C LEU A 335 23.67 -2.95 23.57
N ARG A 336 22.60 -2.45 24.18
CA ARG A 336 22.33 -2.68 25.60
C ARG A 336 22.14 -4.17 25.92
N GLU A 337 21.44 -4.92 25.07
CA GLU A 337 21.28 -6.38 25.26
C GLU A 337 22.61 -7.12 25.10
N LEU A 338 23.44 -6.71 24.14
CA LEU A 338 24.75 -7.30 23.90
C LEU A 338 25.76 -6.98 25.01
N HIS A 339 25.64 -5.82 25.64
CA HIS A 339 26.56 -5.31 26.65
C HIS A 339 25.81 -5.00 27.95
N SER A 340 25.64 -6.02 28.81
CA SER A 340 24.88 -5.90 30.07
C SER A 340 25.40 -4.85 31.05
N THR A 341 26.65 -4.40 30.90
CA THR A 341 27.27 -3.32 31.69
C THR A 341 26.97 -1.92 31.13
N LEU A 342 26.42 -1.81 29.92
CA LEU A 342 26.09 -0.54 29.28
C LEU A 342 24.89 0.10 29.99
N LYS A 343 25.16 1.23 30.63
CA LYS A 343 24.20 1.99 31.42
C LYS A 343 23.65 3.14 30.59
N ILE A 344 22.33 3.18 30.40
CA ILE A 344 21.64 4.24 29.65
C ILE A 344 20.64 4.92 30.59
N PRO A 345 20.72 6.25 30.78
CA PRO A 345 19.73 6.96 31.58
C PRO A 345 18.42 7.06 30.80
N LEU A 346 17.31 6.65 31.41
CA LEU A 346 15.98 6.64 30.78
C LEU A 346 15.01 7.61 31.47
N THR A 347 15.50 8.40 32.41
CA THR A 347 14.68 9.29 33.24
C THR A 347 14.38 10.60 32.52
N PRO A 348 13.23 11.24 32.78
CA PRO A 348 12.87 12.49 32.13
C PRO A 348 13.96 13.56 32.32
N GLY A 349 14.29 14.30 31.27
CA GLY A 349 15.31 15.36 31.31
C GLY A 349 16.75 14.86 31.10
N SER A 350 17.02 13.56 31.12
CA SER A 350 18.37 13.01 30.86
C SER A 350 18.78 12.99 29.38
N TRP A 351 17.89 13.44 28.48
CA TRP A 351 18.05 13.49 27.02
C TRP A 351 17.70 14.89 26.52
N GLN A 352 18.42 15.38 25.52
CA GLN A 352 18.10 16.66 24.87
C GLN A 352 16.75 16.59 24.13
N CYS A 353 16.40 15.45 23.54
CA CYS A 353 15.13 15.21 22.86
C CYS A 353 14.32 14.14 23.57
N GLU A 354 13.20 14.54 24.17
CA GLU A 354 12.35 13.64 24.93
C GLU A 354 11.67 12.56 24.07
N SER A 355 11.39 12.86 22.79
CA SER A 355 10.85 11.86 21.85
C SER A 355 11.83 10.71 21.65
N ASN A 356 13.13 10.99 21.50
CA ASN A 356 14.15 9.95 21.31
C ASN A 356 14.24 9.02 22.52
N ARG A 357 14.13 9.58 23.74
CA ARG A 357 14.09 8.81 24.99
C ARG A 357 12.88 7.88 25.02
N VAL A 358 11.70 8.42 24.69
CA VAL A 358 10.43 7.68 24.63
C VAL A 358 10.50 6.53 23.62
N ASP A 359 11.01 6.81 22.42
CA ASP A 359 11.18 5.83 21.36
C ASP A 359 12.14 4.71 21.77
N LEU A 360 13.26 5.04 22.42
CA LEU A 360 14.17 4.04 22.98
C LEU A 360 13.48 3.13 24.00
N ILE A 361 12.71 3.69 24.94
CA ILE A 361 11.99 2.89 25.94
C ILE A 361 11.00 1.96 25.24
N CYS A 362 10.29 2.43 24.21
CA CYS A 362 9.40 1.59 23.42
C CYS A 362 10.16 0.44 22.74
N PHE A 363 11.33 0.68 22.15
CA PHE A 363 12.13 -0.39 21.54
C PHE A 363 12.67 -1.39 22.56
N LEU A 364 13.10 -0.93 23.72
CA LEU A 364 13.53 -1.81 24.81
C LEU A 364 12.40 -2.74 25.28
N LEU A 365 11.17 -2.22 25.36
CA LEU A 365 9.99 -3.02 25.70
C LEU A 365 9.61 -3.99 24.56
N GLU A 366 9.78 -3.61 23.30
CA GLU A 366 9.49 -4.47 22.13
C GLU A 366 10.49 -5.63 21.96
N MET A 367 11.76 -5.46 22.34
CA MET A 367 12.83 -6.44 22.10
C MET A 367 12.87 -7.58 23.13
N ASP A 368 12.51 -7.32 24.38
CA ASP A 368 12.59 -8.32 25.45
C ASP A 368 11.27 -9.11 25.59
N GLN A 369 11.35 -10.43 25.50
CA GLN A 369 10.19 -11.33 25.71
C GLN A 369 9.73 -11.35 27.18
N ASN A 370 10.60 -10.97 28.12
CA ASN A 370 10.26 -10.79 29.54
C ASN A 370 11.02 -9.59 30.14
N PRO A 371 10.61 -8.35 29.82
CA PRO A 371 11.36 -7.14 30.20
C PRO A 371 11.38 -6.84 31.70
N ARG A 372 10.64 -7.62 32.53
CA ARG A 372 10.42 -7.36 33.97
C ARG A 372 11.69 -7.45 34.79
N ASP A 373 12.68 -8.20 34.30
CA ASP A 373 13.85 -8.59 35.09
C ASP A 373 15.17 -7.92 34.64
N ARG A 374 15.16 -7.08 33.59
CA ARG A 374 16.40 -6.68 32.89
C ARG A 374 16.57 -5.19 32.55
N ILE A 375 15.50 -4.40 32.57
CA ILE A 375 15.61 -2.98 32.21
C ILE A 375 15.95 -2.13 33.44
N VAL A 376 17.24 -2.02 33.75
CA VAL A 376 17.77 -1.05 34.72
C VAL A 376 17.97 0.31 34.05
N ALA A 377 17.32 1.38 34.51
CA ALA A 377 17.70 2.74 34.14
C ALA A 377 18.42 3.43 35.29
N ILE A 378 19.44 4.22 34.96
CA ILE A 378 20.24 4.95 35.94
C ILE A 378 19.85 6.42 35.89
N ASN A 379 19.55 7.01 37.05
CA ASN A 379 19.50 8.47 37.19
C ASN A 379 20.91 9.04 37.29
N ASP A 380 21.10 10.27 36.78
CA ASP A 380 22.36 11.03 36.78
C ASP A 380 23.25 10.81 38.01
N GLU A 381 24.57 10.97 37.81
CA GLU A 381 25.70 10.69 38.71
C GLU A 381 25.59 11.22 40.16
N VAL A 382 24.55 11.98 40.50
CA VAL A 382 24.35 12.65 41.79
C VAL A 382 23.28 11.98 42.66
N ASN A 383 22.32 11.22 42.10
CA ASN A 383 21.25 10.59 42.88
C ASN A 383 20.93 9.19 42.34
N GLU A 384 21.41 8.16 43.05
CA GLU A 384 21.15 6.73 42.80
C GLU A 384 19.66 6.36 43.01
N GLN A 385 18.79 6.77 42.09
CA GLN A 385 17.46 6.17 41.95
C GLN A 385 17.47 5.27 40.71
N PHE A 386 17.44 3.96 40.95
CA PHE A 386 17.33 2.96 39.91
C PHE A 386 15.88 2.84 39.45
N VAL A 387 15.65 2.90 38.14
CA VAL A 387 14.41 2.36 37.57
C VAL A 387 14.64 0.87 37.42
N GLU A 388 14.05 0.06 38.29
CA GLU A 388 14.41 -1.36 38.46
C GLU A 388 13.49 -2.31 37.68
N ASN A 389 12.31 -1.85 37.22
CA ASN A 389 11.31 -2.72 36.60
C ASN A 389 10.48 -2.04 35.49
N ILE A 390 9.76 -2.87 34.71
CA ILE A 390 8.83 -2.42 33.65
C ILE A 390 7.81 -1.41 34.15
N ASP A 391 7.22 -1.65 35.33
CA ASP A 391 6.08 -0.84 35.79
C ASP A 391 6.49 0.62 35.91
N GLN A 392 7.69 0.89 36.44
CA GLN A 392 8.24 2.24 36.51
C GLN A 392 8.53 2.84 35.12
N LEU A 393 8.98 2.06 34.13
CA LEU A 393 9.16 2.55 32.75
C LEU A 393 7.84 2.88 32.07
N VAL A 394 6.82 2.03 32.27
CA VAL A 394 5.48 2.25 31.76
C VAL A 394 4.89 3.51 32.39
N ASP A 395 5.12 3.75 33.68
CA ASP A 395 4.72 5.00 34.34
C ASP A 395 5.41 6.22 33.68
N LEU A 396 6.73 6.14 33.42
CA LEU A 396 7.45 7.20 32.70
C LEU A 396 6.88 7.49 31.30
N LEU A 397 6.20 6.52 30.68
CA LEU A 397 5.56 6.68 29.38
C LEU A 397 4.10 7.17 29.49
N ILE A 398 3.31 6.65 30.40
CA ILE A 398 1.89 7.02 30.55
C ILE A 398 1.74 8.46 30.99
N TYR A 399 2.60 8.94 31.89
CA TYR A 399 2.51 10.28 32.47
C TYR A 399 3.30 11.35 31.69
N SER A 400 4.06 10.97 30.66
CA SER A 400 4.87 11.94 29.93
C SER A 400 4.07 12.67 28.84
N PRO A 401 4.11 14.02 28.80
CA PRO A 401 3.43 14.81 27.78
C PRO A 401 4.06 14.68 26.39
N ALA A 402 5.30 14.18 26.29
CA ALA A 402 5.96 13.92 25.01
C ALA A 402 5.47 12.63 24.34
N VAL A 403 4.76 11.77 25.08
CA VAL A 403 4.35 10.45 24.61
C VAL A 403 3.04 10.55 23.85
N LYS A 404 3.15 10.49 22.52
CA LYS A 404 2.00 10.39 21.61
C LYS A 404 1.21 9.09 21.80
N LEU A 405 -0.06 9.11 21.41
CA LEU A 405 -0.97 7.95 21.46
C LEU A 405 -0.36 6.68 20.85
N HIS A 406 0.30 6.80 19.68
CA HIS A 406 0.94 5.66 19.02
C HIS A 406 1.95 4.91 19.93
N HIS A 407 2.77 5.62 20.70
CA HIS A 407 3.70 5.01 21.65
C HIS A 407 2.96 4.27 22.76
N LYS A 408 1.93 4.89 23.34
CA LYS A 408 1.09 4.26 24.38
C LYS A 408 0.43 2.98 23.85
N THR A 409 0.07 2.94 22.56
CA THR A 409 -0.51 1.73 21.95
C THR A 409 0.46 0.55 21.83
N LYS A 410 1.78 0.81 21.72
CA LYS A 410 2.79 -0.24 21.61
C LYS A 410 2.97 -0.99 22.92
N ILE A 411 2.80 -0.30 24.04
CA ILE A 411 3.06 -0.82 25.39
C ILE A 411 1.82 -1.36 26.11
N LEU A 412 0.65 -1.45 25.45
CA LEU A 412 -0.61 -1.89 26.07
C LEU A 412 -0.49 -3.24 26.79
N HIS A 413 0.24 -4.18 26.19
CA HIS A 413 0.44 -5.52 26.72
C HIS A 413 1.35 -5.57 27.95
N HIS A 414 2.11 -4.51 28.22
CA HIS A 414 2.94 -4.37 29.42
C HIS A 414 2.24 -3.62 30.55
N MET A 415 1.10 -2.95 30.30
CA MET A 415 0.41 -2.17 31.32
C MET A 415 -0.23 -3.09 32.37
N SER A 416 0.01 -2.80 33.64
CA SER A 416 -0.81 -3.34 34.74
C SER A 416 -2.26 -2.84 34.64
N ASN A 417 -3.19 -3.51 35.33
CA ASN A 417 -4.60 -3.09 35.35
C ASN A 417 -4.78 -1.63 35.84
N LYS A 418 -3.94 -1.18 36.78
CA LYS A 418 -3.94 0.20 37.28
C LYS A 418 -3.50 1.18 36.19
N GLN A 419 -2.41 0.88 35.50
CA GLN A 419 -1.86 1.69 34.42
C GLN A 419 -2.81 1.76 33.22
N LEU A 420 -3.40 0.62 32.83
CA LEU A 420 -4.39 0.58 31.77
C LEU A 420 -5.61 1.43 32.10
N LYS A 421 -6.10 1.38 33.35
CA LYS A 421 -7.19 2.25 33.82
C LYS A 421 -6.83 3.73 33.67
N THR A 422 -5.65 4.14 34.14
CA THR A 422 -5.17 5.53 34.00
C THR A 422 -5.03 5.95 32.55
N PHE A 423 -4.48 5.07 31.69
CA PHE A 423 -4.38 5.32 30.26
C PHE A 423 -5.75 5.57 29.63
N LEU A 424 -6.75 4.75 29.94
CA LEU A 424 -8.12 4.91 29.42
C LEU A 424 -8.80 6.18 29.95
N GLU A 425 -8.58 6.55 31.21
CA GLU A 425 -9.06 7.81 31.78
C GLU A 425 -8.46 9.03 31.04
N GLN A 426 -7.15 9.02 30.77
CA GLN A 426 -6.50 10.05 29.95
C GLN A 426 -7.06 10.06 28.52
N LEU A 427 -7.19 8.89 27.90
CA LEU A 427 -7.71 8.74 26.55
C LEU A 427 -9.12 9.34 26.43
N ASN A 428 -10.01 9.06 27.39
CA ASN A 428 -11.37 9.60 27.42
C ASN A 428 -11.41 11.14 27.52
N VAL A 429 -10.37 11.78 28.04
CA VAL A 429 -10.24 13.24 28.06
C VAL A 429 -9.65 13.74 26.75
N GLU A 430 -8.61 13.08 26.24
CA GLU A 430 -7.89 13.49 25.02
C GLU A 430 -8.72 13.34 23.75
N VAL A 431 -9.57 12.30 23.65
CA VAL A 431 -10.44 12.10 22.49
C VAL A 431 -11.56 13.13 22.36
N LYS A 432 -11.80 13.97 23.38
CA LYS A 432 -12.76 15.09 23.28
C LYS A 432 -12.20 16.26 22.48
N VAL A 433 -10.89 16.33 22.28
CA VAL A 433 -10.20 17.46 21.64
C VAL A 433 -9.66 17.04 20.29
N GLU A 434 -10.24 17.57 19.21
CA GLU A 434 -9.92 17.19 17.83
C GLU A 434 -8.42 17.31 17.50
N ASN A 435 -7.80 18.44 17.87
CA ASN A 435 -6.38 18.70 17.64
C ASN A 435 -5.43 17.79 18.47
N LYS A 436 -5.94 17.05 19.45
CA LYS A 436 -5.13 16.10 20.23
C LYS A 436 -5.15 14.69 19.64
N ILE A 437 -6.34 14.16 19.33
CA ILE A 437 -6.50 12.82 18.77
C ILE A 437 -7.52 12.87 17.64
N ARG A 438 -7.09 12.49 16.43
CA ARG A 438 -7.97 12.37 15.26
C ARG A 438 -8.79 11.07 15.32
N ILE A 439 -9.99 11.08 14.75
CA ILE A 439 -10.86 9.89 14.67
C ILE A 439 -10.20 8.72 13.94
N THR A 440 -9.34 8.99 12.97
CA THR A 440 -8.54 7.97 12.28
C THR A 440 -7.54 7.27 13.21
N GLU A 441 -7.04 7.96 14.24
CA GLU A 441 -6.15 7.38 15.25
C GLU A 441 -6.93 6.54 16.25
N VAL A 442 -8.15 6.95 16.62
CA VAL A 442 -9.07 6.14 17.45
C VAL A 442 -9.46 4.86 16.70
N SER A 443 -9.77 4.95 15.41
CA SER A 443 -10.12 3.79 14.58
C SER A 443 -8.97 2.76 14.59
N LYS A 444 -7.72 3.20 14.37
CA LYS A 444 -6.52 2.34 14.43
C LYS A 444 -6.22 1.77 15.82
N LEU A 445 -6.78 2.38 16.87
CA LEU A 445 -6.60 1.96 18.25
C LEU A 445 -7.56 0.81 18.62
N LEU A 446 -8.76 0.74 18.04
CA LEU A 446 -9.79 -0.26 18.42
C LEU A 446 -9.30 -1.71 18.35
N PRO A 447 -8.65 -2.18 17.26
CA PRO A 447 -8.15 -3.56 17.20
C PRO A 447 -7.11 -3.87 18.27
N LYS A 448 -6.32 -2.86 18.66
CA LYS A 448 -5.28 -3.00 19.70
C LYS A 448 -5.91 -3.06 21.08
N LEU A 449 -6.94 -2.26 21.36
CA LEU A 449 -7.64 -2.27 22.64
C LEU A 449 -8.44 -3.57 22.86
N ALA A 450 -8.96 -4.19 21.79
CA ALA A 450 -9.86 -5.34 21.87
C ALA A 450 -9.37 -6.50 22.76
N ARG A 451 -8.04 -6.71 22.86
CA ARG A 451 -7.44 -7.76 23.69
C ARG A 451 -7.19 -7.36 25.15
N HIS A 452 -7.31 -6.08 25.48
CA HIS A 452 -6.89 -5.52 26.76
C HIS A 452 -8.02 -4.87 27.54
N VAL A 453 -9.11 -4.45 26.89
CA VAL A 453 -10.20 -3.70 27.53
C VAL A 453 -11.54 -4.43 27.46
N THR A 454 -12.41 -4.15 28.42
CA THR A 454 -13.79 -4.66 28.43
C THR A 454 -14.69 -3.86 27.50
N ILE A 455 -15.80 -4.45 27.06
CA ILE A 455 -16.82 -3.77 26.24
C ILE A 455 -17.32 -2.50 26.95
N GLN A 456 -17.49 -2.54 28.27
CA GLN A 456 -17.88 -1.36 29.06
C GLN A 456 -16.87 -0.20 28.94
N GLN A 457 -15.58 -0.49 28.91
CA GLN A 457 -14.54 0.52 28.71
C GLN A 457 -14.57 1.10 27.30
N VAL A 458 -14.85 0.27 26.28
CA VAL A 458 -15.05 0.74 24.90
C VAL A 458 -16.29 1.62 24.79
N ALA A 459 -17.40 1.21 25.41
CA ALA A 459 -18.62 2.03 25.46
C ALA A 459 -18.33 3.39 26.09
N THR A 460 -17.59 3.43 27.21
CA THR A 460 -17.19 4.69 27.86
C THR A 460 -16.34 5.59 26.94
N LEU A 461 -15.46 5.01 26.13
CA LEU A 461 -14.68 5.73 25.13
C LEU A 461 -15.57 6.34 24.03
N PHE A 462 -16.54 5.58 23.53
CA PHE A 462 -17.50 6.08 22.53
C PHE A 462 -18.44 7.15 23.08
N GLU A 463 -18.82 7.05 24.34
CA GLU A 463 -19.57 8.09 25.04
C GLU A 463 -18.73 9.37 25.23
N ALA A 464 -17.42 9.23 25.40
CA ALA A 464 -16.52 10.38 25.47
C ALA A 464 -16.34 11.09 24.13
N LEU A 465 -16.46 10.38 23.00
CA LEU A 465 -16.37 10.96 21.66
C LEU A 465 -17.57 11.87 21.31
N ASP A 466 -18.77 11.58 21.85
CA ASP A 466 -20.01 12.33 21.59
C ASP A 466 -20.20 12.65 20.09
N VAL A 467 -20.30 13.93 19.69
CA VAL A 467 -20.42 14.39 18.29
C VAL A 467 -19.39 13.79 17.36
N ARG A 468 -18.18 13.53 17.86
CA ARG A 468 -17.03 13.26 17.01
C ARG A 468 -17.16 11.94 16.25
N VAL A 469 -18.06 11.05 16.69
CA VAL A 469 -18.40 9.84 15.92
C VAL A 469 -19.01 10.15 14.55
N LEU A 470 -19.53 11.37 14.36
CA LEU A 470 -20.07 11.88 13.09
C LEU A 470 -19.01 12.50 12.18
N GLU A 471 -17.74 12.60 12.61
CA GLU A 471 -16.65 13.02 11.73
C GLU A 471 -16.33 11.96 10.66
N SER A 472 -16.68 10.69 10.91
CA SER A 472 -16.52 9.60 9.94
C SER A 472 -17.32 8.36 10.33
N SER A 473 -18.14 7.85 9.41
CA SER A 473 -18.82 6.56 9.54
C SER A 473 -17.85 5.39 9.70
N SER A 474 -16.60 5.53 9.24
CA SER A 474 -15.56 4.50 9.30
C SER A 474 -15.24 4.06 10.74
N LEU A 475 -15.41 4.94 11.73
CA LEU A 475 -15.14 4.60 13.12
C LEU A 475 -16.14 3.58 13.65
N LEU A 476 -17.43 3.74 13.35
CA LEU A 476 -18.49 2.81 13.75
C LEU A 476 -18.40 1.51 12.97
N GLN A 477 -18.01 1.56 11.69
CA GLN A 477 -17.68 0.38 10.90
C GLN A 477 -16.54 -0.42 11.53
N GLU A 478 -15.47 0.25 11.96
CA GLU A 478 -14.33 -0.38 12.62
C GLU A 478 -14.72 -0.96 13.99
N LEU A 479 -15.56 -0.26 14.77
CA LEU A 479 -16.12 -0.79 16.01
C LEU A 479 -16.91 -2.08 15.76
N SER A 480 -17.81 -2.07 14.78
CA SER A 480 -18.60 -3.24 14.38
C SER A 480 -17.71 -4.39 13.88
N ARG A 481 -16.67 -4.09 13.09
CA ARG A 481 -15.70 -5.08 12.59
C ARG A 481 -14.92 -5.74 13.72
N VAL A 482 -14.52 -4.99 14.74
CA VAL A 482 -13.69 -5.48 15.84
C VAL A 482 -14.50 -6.20 16.91
N TYR A 483 -15.69 -5.70 17.26
CA TYR A 483 -16.49 -6.20 18.39
C TYR A 483 -17.74 -6.99 17.99
N GLY A 484 -18.05 -7.05 16.70
CA GLY A 484 -19.19 -7.77 16.13
C GLY A 484 -20.31 -6.85 15.62
N PRO A 485 -21.10 -7.30 14.63
CA PRO A 485 -22.19 -6.51 14.04
C PRO A 485 -23.34 -6.21 15.02
N ASP A 486 -23.43 -6.98 16.12
CA ASP A 486 -24.41 -6.84 17.18
C ASP A 486 -24.00 -5.86 18.29
N ILE A 487 -22.85 -5.17 18.15
CA ILE A 487 -22.29 -4.32 19.21
C ILE A 487 -23.28 -3.28 19.78
N PHE A 488 -24.10 -2.67 18.91
CA PHE A 488 -25.10 -1.68 19.31
C PHE A 488 -26.34 -2.29 19.99
N SER A 489 -26.50 -3.61 19.93
CA SER A 489 -27.53 -4.35 20.67
C SER A 489 -27.10 -4.69 22.09
N ARG A 490 -25.81 -4.52 22.43
CA ARG A 490 -25.28 -4.84 23.76
C ARG A 490 -25.72 -3.81 24.82
N PRO A 491 -26.01 -4.25 26.06
CA PRO A 491 -26.48 -3.35 27.13
C PRO A 491 -25.55 -2.16 27.40
N GLU A 492 -24.24 -2.38 27.31
CA GLU A 492 -23.21 -1.36 27.55
C GLU A 492 -23.29 -0.18 26.56
N PHE A 493 -23.75 -0.45 25.33
CA PHE A 493 -23.92 0.54 24.27
C PHE A 493 -25.33 1.15 24.20
N SER A 494 -26.25 0.76 25.09
CA SER A 494 -27.64 1.23 25.05
C SER A 494 -27.77 2.76 25.14
N ASN A 495 -27.05 3.38 26.08
CA ASN A 495 -27.03 4.84 26.26
C ASN A 495 -26.46 5.55 25.03
N PHE A 496 -25.29 5.11 24.56
CA PHE A 496 -24.65 5.64 23.36
C PHE A 496 -25.57 5.55 22.15
N LYS A 497 -26.15 4.37 21.91
CA LYS A 497 -27.07 4.12 20.80
C LYS A 497 -28.27 5.07 20.86
N ASN A 498 -28.92 5.18 22.01
CA ASN A 498 -30.12 6.02 22.16
C ASN A 498 -29.80 7.50 21.96
N ARG A 499 -28.67 7.98 22.51
CA ARG A 499 -28.21 9.36 22.31
C ARG A 499 -27.87 9.65 20.86
N LEU A 500 -27.09 8.77 20.23
CA LEU A 500 -26.72 8.93 18.82
C LEU A 500 -27.96 8.90 17.93
N ARG A 501 -28.89 7.95 18.14
CA ARG A 501 -30.15 7.90 17.38
C ARG A 501 -30.98 9.18 17.52
N ALA A 502 -31.15 9.68 18.75
CA ALA A 502 -31.89 10.92 18.98
C ALA A 502 -31.22 12.11 18.28
N ARG A 503 -29.89 12.17 18.30
CA ARG A 503 -29.12 13.21 17.64
C ARG A 503 -29.21 13.15 16.11
N LEU A 504 -29.05 11.96 15.53
CA LEU A 504 -29.21 11.76 14.09
C LEU A 504 -30.61 12.19 13.64
N THR A 505 -31.64 11.86 14.42
CA THR A 505 -33.02 12.27 14.16
C THR A 505 -33.17 13.79 14.20
N ASP A 506 -32.62 14.45 15.22
CA ASP A 506 -32.66 15.91 15.35
C ASP A 506 -31.92 16.62 14.20
N MET A 507 -30.75 16.10 13.81
CA MET A 507 -29.99 16.62 12.67
C MET A 507 -30.78 16.50 11.36
N ILE A 508 -31.42 15.34 11.11
CA ILE A 508 -32.23 15.13 9.90
C ILE A 508 -33.44 16.08 9.87
N ARG A 509 -34.04 16.38 11.02
CA ARG A 509 -35.17 17.32 11.12
C ARG A 509 -34.76 18.78 10.94
N THR A 510 -33.55 19.13 11.38
CA THR A 510 -33.07 20.52 11.44
C THR A 510 -32.16 20.92 10.29
N SER A 511 -31.77 19.98 9.42
CA SER A 511 -30.79 20.17 8.32
C SER A 511 -31.22 21.11 7.18
N ALA A 512 -32.11 22.07 7.44
CA ALA A 512 -32.52 23.12 6.50
C ALA A 512 -31.45 24.21 6.28
N LEU A 513 -30.28 24.10 6.92
CA LEU A 513 -29.17 25.06 6.83
C LEU A 513 -28.00 24.45 6.03
N GLU A 514 -27.63 25.09 4.91
CA GLU A 514 -26.57 24.66 3.99
C GLU A 514 -25.18 24.49 4.65
N SER A 515 -24.95 25.03 5.85
CA SER A 515 -23.64 25.02 6.52
C SER A 515 -23.23 23.71 7.19
N GLU A 516 -24.13 22.71 7.32
CA GLU A 516 -23.86 21.46 8.07
C GLU A 516 -24.08 20.16 7.27
N TRP A 517 -24.16 20.25 5.94
CA TRP A 517 -24.54 19.13 5.08
C TRP A 517 -23.61 17.90 5.19
N GLU A 518 -22.31 18.07 5.47
CA GLU A 518 -21.34 16.97 5.62
C GLU A 518 -21.67 16.07 6.82
N GLN A 519 -22.12 16.68 7.92
CA GLN A 519 -22.53 15.95 9.11
C GLN A 519 -23.87 15.26 8.90
N THR A 520 -24.81 15.90 8.18
CA THR A 520 -26.07 15.27 7.78
C THR A 520 -25.84 14.08 6.84
N ASP A 521 -24.93 14.21 5.88
CA ASP A 521 -24.57 13.11 4.96
C ASP A 521 -23.97 11.93 5.73
N THR A 522 -23.00 12.19 6.62
CA THR A 522 -22.41 11.15 7.48
C THR A 522 -23.45 10.51 8.41
N ALA A 523 -24.38 11.31 8.94
CA ALA A 523 -25.48 10.82 9.76
C ALA A 523 -26.38 9.82 8.99
N LEU A 524 -26.74 10.16 7.75
CA LEU A 524 -27.52 9.30 6.88
C LEU A 524 -26.74 8.05 6.45
N GLU A 525 -25.43 8.18 6.21
CA GLU A 525 -24.55 7.04 5.91
C GLU A 525 -24.49 6.05 7.10
N ILE A 526 -24.37 6.56 8.33
CA ILE A 526 -24.41 5.74 9.55
C ILE A 526 -25.75 5.00 9.64
N ALA A 527 -26.86 5.69 9.40
CA ALA A 527 -28.20 5.07 9.41
C ALA A 527 -28.35 4.00 8.33
N TYR A 528 -27.76 4.21 7.15
CA TYR A 528 -27.77 3.25 6.04
C TYR A 528 -27.00 1.98 6.38
N ILE A 529 -25.80 2.12 6.97
CA ILE A 529 -24.95 0.98 7.34
C ILE A 529 -25.52 0.21 8.53
N PHE A 530 -26.12 0.93 9.49
CA PHE A 530 -26.55 0.38 10.77
C PHE A 530 -28.04 0.60 11.00
N PRO A 531 -28.89 -0.41 10.71
CA PRO A 531 -30.35 -0.27 10.76
C PRO A 531 -30.92 0.18 12.12
N CYS A 532 -30.18 0.00 13.23
CA CYS A 532 -30.59 0.49 14.55
C CYS A 532 -30.59 2.02 14.68
N PHE A 533 -30.03 2.73 13.70
CA PHE A 533 -30.00 4.20 13.62
C PHE A 533 -30.89 4.75 12.50
N LEU A 534 -31.76 3.93 11.90
CA LEU A 534 -32.71 4.40 10.88
C LEU A 534 -33.61 5.52 11.44
N PRO A 535 -33.75 6.65 10.71
CA PRO A 535 -34.69 7.71 11.04
C PRO A 535 -36.16 7.28 10.82
N GLU A 536 -37.11 8.11 11.21
CA GLU A 536 -38.51 7.89 10.82
C GLU A 536 -38.71 8.22 9.33
N ASN A 537 -39.61 7.49 8.66
CA ASN A 537 -39.89 7.71 7.23
C ASN A 537 -40.39 9.13 6.95
N GLU A 538 -41.23 9.67 7.86
CA GLU A 538 -41.77 11.03 7.76
C GLU A 538 -40.65 12.09 7.75
N ASP A 539 -39.60 11.89 8.54
CA ASP A 539 -38.46 12.79 8.61
C ASP A 539 -37.66 12.78 7.29
N LEU A 540 -37.47 11.60 6.69
CA LEU A 540 -36.83 11.49 5.37
C LEU A 540 -37.68 12.12 4.26
N GLN A 541 -39.00 11.94 4.30
CA GLN A 541 -39.91 12.57 3.33
C GLN A 541 -39.89 14.09 3.44
N ALA A 542 -39.92 14.63 4.66
CA ALA A 542 -39.78 16.07 4.89
C ALA A 542 -38.43 16.58 4.35
N LEU A 543 -37.34 15.86 4.63
CA LEU A 543 -36.01 16.22 4.18
C LEU A 543 -35.89 16.20 2.65
N SER A 544 -36.43 15.17 1.98
CA SER A 544 -36.37 15.01 0.53
C SER A 544 -37.08 16.13 -0.27
N ARG A 545 -38.04 16.82 0.36
CA ARG A 545 -38.83 17.91 -0.24
C ARG A 545 -38.27 19.30 0.05
N SER A 546 -37.14 19.39 0.76
CA SER A 546 -36.47 20.66 1.03
C SER A 546 -35.56 21.05 -0.14
N ASN A 547 -35.82 22.22 -0.73
CA ASN A 547 -35.05 22.78 -1.85
C ASN A 547 -33.66 23.35 -1.46
N ARG A 548 -33.16 23.08 -0.24
CA ARG A 548 -31.91 23.66 0.30
C ARG A 548 -30.81 22.63 0.58
N ASN A 549 -30.97 21.40 0.09
CA ASN A 549 -30.08 20.31 0.47
C ASN A 549 -29.00 20.04 -0.58
N SER A 550 -27.83 19.64 -0.08
CA SER A 550 -26.72 19.16 -0.91
C SER A 550 -27.11 17.90 -1.71
N PRO A 551 -26.65 17.75 -2.97
CA PRO A 551 -26.88 16.54 -3.77
C PRO A 551 -26.41 15.24 -3.10
N TYR A 552 -25.39 15.31 -2.23
CA TYR A 552 -24.91 14.15 -1.48
C TYR A 552 -25.95 13.67 -0.45
N VAL A 553 -26.48 14.61 0.34
CA VAL A 553 -27.55 14.34 1.31
C VAL A 553 -28.78 13.77 0.60
N MET A 554 -29.18 14.35 -0.54
CA MET A 554 -30.33 13.85 -1.30
C MET A 554 -30.10 12.47 -1.89
N SER A 555 -28.91 12.20 -2.42
CA SER A 555 -28.53 10.86 -2.88
C SER A 555 -28.66 9.83 -1.75
N MET A 556 -28.23 10.17 -0.53
CA MET A 556 -28.32 9.27 0.61
C MET A 556 -29.77 9.07 1.10
N VAL A 557 -30.57 10.13 1.17
CA VAL A 557 -32.01 10.03 1.50
C VAL A 557 -32.72 9.10 0.53
N LEU A 558 -32.49 9.25 -0.77
CA LEU A 558 -33.11 8.39 -1.80
C LEU A 558 -32.65 6.93 -1.69
N LYS A 559 -31.37 6.67 -1.38
CA LYS A 559 -30.86 5.31 -1.12
C LYS A 559 -31.54 4.69 0.10
N LEU A 560 -31.68 5.44 1.19
CA LEU A 560 -32.38 4.99 2.39
C LEU A 560 -33.84 4.64 2.09
N MET A 561 -34.58 5.55 1.44
CA MET A 561 -35.98 5.32 1.06
C MET A 561 -36.14 4.06 0.20
N ARG A 562 -35.27 3.91 -0.80
CA ARG A 562 -35.21 2.75 -1.69
C ARG A 562 -35.00 1.44 -0.93
N ASP A 563 -33.96 1.38 -0.10
CA ASP A 563 -33.49 0.11 0.47
C ASP A 563 -34.20 -0.26 1.79
N HIS A 564 -34.72 0.73 2.53
CA HIS A 564 -35.23 0.53 3.89
C HIS A 564 -36.69 0.94 4.12
N TYR A 565 -37.31 1.76 3.26
CA TYR A 565 -38.67 2.30 3.50
C TYR A 565 -39.70 1.95 2.41
N GLY A 566 -39.42 0.91 1.63
CA GLY A 566 -40.38 0.38 0.64
C GLY A 566 -40.41 1.15 -0.68
N GLY A 567 -39.49 2.10 -0.91
CA GLY A 567 -39.32 2.73 -2.20
C GLY A 567 -39.18 4.25 -2.19
N ILE A 568 -38.79 4.80 -3.34
CA ILE A 568 -38.79 6.25 -3.60
C ILE A 568 -40.20 6.69 -4.05
N PRO A 569 -40.82 7.70 -3.43
CA PRO A 569 -42.09 8.27 -3.87
C PRO A 569 -42.09 8.75 -5.33
N ASP A 570 -43.20 8.52 -6.05
CA ASP A 570 -43.33 8.83 -7.49
C ASP A 570 -43.15 10.31 -7.82
N ASP A 571 -43.55 11.22 -6.93
CA ASP A 571 -43.36 12.67 -7.08
C ASP A 571 -41.87 13.06 -7.07
N LEU A 572 -41.12 12.51 -6.12
CA LEU A 572 -39.67 12.74 -6.01
C LEU A 572 -38.92 12.09 -7.17
N LEU A 573 -39.36 10.89 -7.57
CA LEU A 573 -38.78 10.19 -8.71
C LEU A 573 -38.89 11.01 -9.98
N ARG A 574 -40.07 11.56 -10.27
CA ARG A 574 -40.30 12.46 -11.42
C ARG A 574 -39.45 13.72 -11.32
N TYR A 575 -39.42 14.37 -10.17
CA TYR A 575 -38.63 15.58 -9.95
C TYR A 575 -37.14 15.37 -10.23
N TYR A 576 -36.51 14.36 -9.61
CA TYR A 576 -35.07 14.16 -9.77
C TYR A 576 -34.66 13.65 -11.16
N ILE A 577 -35.56 12.99 -11.86
CA ILE A 577 -35.27 12.46 -13.19
C ILE A 577 -35.48 13.50 -14.28
N LEU A 578 -36.63 14.18 -14.24
CA LEU A 578 -37.08 15.08 -15.31
C LEU A 578 -36.61 16.52 -15.07
N GLU A 579 -36.60 16.99 -13.83
CA GLU A 579 -36.40 18.40 -13.51
C GLU A 579 -35.02 18.70 -12.89
N SER A 580 -34.42 17.76 -12.14
CA SER A 580 -33.15 18.00 -11.47
C SER A 580 -31.95 17.98 -12.42
N ALA A 581 -31.09 18.98 -12.27
CA ALA A 581 -29.80 19.06 -12.96
C ALA A 581 -28.68 18.29 -12.24
N ASP A 582 -28.92 17.78 -11.02
CA ASP A 582 -27.90 17.13 -10.21
C ASP A 582 -27.77 15.64 -10.55
N PRO A 583 -26.60 15.18 -11.05
CA PRO A 583 -26.46 13.82 -11.54
C PRO A 583 -26.52 12.75 -10.43
N ALA A 584 -26.11 13.07 -9.20
CA ALA A 584 -25.99 12.07 -8.14
C ALA A 584 -27.35 11.56 -7.59
N PRO A 585 -28.32 12.42 -7.20
CA PRO A 585 -29.68 11.98 -6.88
C PRO A 585 -30.37 11.30 -8.07
N LYS A 586 -30.19 11.87 -9.26
CA LYS A 586 -30.76 11.35 -10.51
C LYS A 586 -30.29 9.93 -10.82
N LEU A 587 -29.01 9.61 -10.64
CA LEU A 587 -28.47 8.25 -10.77
C LEU A 587 -29.12 7.25 -9.80
N VAL A 588 -29.40 7.65 -8.54
CA VAL A 588 -30.07 6.77 -7.56
C VAL A 588 -31.48 6.44 -8.00
N CYS A 589 -32.23 7.45 -8.45
CA CYS A 589 -33.57 7.30 -9.01
C CYS A 589 -33.58 6.40 -10.26
N MET A 590 -32.58 6.53 -11.13
CA MET A 590 -32.44 5.71 -12.32
C MET A 590 -32.13 4.26 -12.03
N HIS A 591 -31.20 4.02 -11.10
CA HIS A 591 -30.92 2.68 -10.63
C HIS A 591 -32.18 2.04 -10.03
N TYR A 592 -32.96 2.80 -9.27
CA TYR A 592 -34.24 2.33 -8.74
C TYR A 592 -35.24 1.95 -9.84
N LEU A 593 -35.40 2.79 -10.88
CA LEU A 593 -36.28 2.52 -12.03
C LEU A 593 -35.89 1.31 -12.87
N SER A 594 -34.61 0.95 -12.92
CA SER A 594 -34.15 -0.26 -13.60
C SER A 594 -34.68 -1.55 -12.94
N THR A 595 -35.28 -1.45 -11.74
CA THR A 595 -35.91 -2.57 -11.04
C THR A 595 -37.28 -2.91 -11.67
N PRO A 596 -37.56 -4.18 -12.02
CA PRO A 596 -38.76 -4.57 -12.77
C PRO A 596 -40.12 -4.14 -12.18
N MET A 597 -40.20 -3.93 -10.86
CA MET A 597 -41.47 -3.60 -10.17
C MET A 597 -42.01 -2.18 -10.46
N ILE A 598 -41.18 -1.26 -10.96
CA ILE A 598 -41.50 0.19 -10.98
C ILE A 598 -41.75 0.72 -12.38
N PHE A 599 -41.27 -0.02 -13.38
CA PHE A 599 -41.49 0.21 -14.80
C PHE A 599 -42.98 0.27 -15.22
N GLY A 600 -43.93 0.04 -14.31
CA GLY A 600 -45.37 0.11 -14.57
C GLY A 600 -45.99 1.49 -14.31
N SER A 601 -45.33 2.40 -13.59
CA SER A 601 -45.93 3.68 -13.14
C SER A 601 -45.66 4.87 -14.07
N LEU A 602 -44.74 4.73 -15.03
CA LEU A 602 -44.41 5.77 -15.99
C LEU A 602 -45.22 5.61 -17.29
N SER A 603 -45.70 6.73 -17.82
CA SER A 603 -46.30 6.83 -19.14
C SER A 603 -45.26 6.64 -20.24
N ARG A 604 -45.74 6.38 -21.46
CA ARG A 604 -44.88 6.24 -22.64
C ARG A 604 -44.03 7.49 -22.89
N ASP A 605 -44.61 8.67 -22.70
CA ASP A 605 -43.95 9.94 -22.99
C ASP A 605 -42.88 10.25 -21.92
N GLU A 606 -43.17 10.00 -20.65
CA GLU A 606 -42.19 10.13 -19.55
C GLU A 606 -40.98 9.20 -19.76
N ILE A 607 -41.19 8.00 -20.32
CA ILE A 607 -40.11 7.07 -20.65
C ILE A 607 -39.24 7.57 -21.80
N VAL A 608 -39.83 8.23 -22.80
CA VAL A 608 -39.09 8.82 -23.92
C VAL A 608 -38.25 10.00 -23.43
N GLU A 609 -38.87 10.92 -22.70
CA GLU A 609 -38.20 12.09 -22.12
C GLU A 609 -37.03 11.68 -21.20
N TYR A 610 -37.24 10.62 -20.42
CA TYR A 610 -36.21 10.00 -19.61
C TYR A 610 -34.99 9.54 -20.44
N LEU A 611 -35.23 8.81 -21.52
CA LEU A 611 -34.17 8.29 -22.37
C LEU A 611 -33.39 9.42 -23.06
N GLU A 612 -34.09 10.42 -23.58
CA GLU A 612 -33.47 11.58 -24.22
C GLU A 612 -32.61 12.38 -23.23
N SER A 613 -33.15 12.65 -22.04
CA SER A 613 -32.43 13.36 -20.96
C SER A 613 -31.20 12.59 -20.48
N GLY A 614 -31.31 11.28 -20.28
CA GLY A 614 -30.21 10.45 -19.77
C GLY A 614 -29.11 10.15 -20.81
N LEU A 615 -29.48 9.98 -22.08
CA LEU A 615 -28.51 9.73 -23.16
C LEU A 615 -27.79 11.01 -23.61
N SER A 616 -28.42 12.17 -23.49
CA SER A 616 -27.80 13.47 -23.78
C SER A 616 -26.88 13.99 -22.67
N ASP A 617 -26.96 13.45 -21.44
CA ASP A 617 -26.16 13.88 -20.28
C ASP A 617 -24.64 13.88 -20.58
N ASN A 618 -23.85 14.75 -19.97
CA ASN A 618 -22.40 14.77 -20.22
C ASN A 618 -21.63 13.66 -19.45
N GLY A 619 -22.24 13.09 -18.40
CA GLY A 619 -21.65 12.04 -17.56
C GLY A 619 -21.87 10.63 -18.12
N MET A 620 -20.79 9.87 -18.28
CA MET A 620 -20.85 8.50 -18.82
C MET A 620 -21.63 7.53 -17.93
N ASP A 621 -21.60 7.70 -16.60
CA ASP A 621 -22.37 6.85 -15.67
C ASP A 621 -23.88 6.99 -15.91
N MET A 622 -24.34 8.22 -16.15
CA MET A 622 -25.73 8.53 -16.47
C MET A 622 -26.15 7.87 -17.78
N ARG A 623 -25.35 8.05 -18.83
CA ARG A 623 -25.60 7.42 -20.14
C ARG A 623 -25.64 5.90 -20.03
N GLN A 624 -24.74 5.29 -19.26
CA GLN A 624 -24.69 3.83 -19.09
C GLN A 624 -25.91 3.29 -18.35
N GLU A 625 -26.34 3.91 -17.25
CA GLU A 625 -27.56 3.51 -16.56
C GLU A 625 -28.80 3.71 -17.44
N THR A 626 -28.84 4.80 -18.23
CA THR A 626 -29.92 5.05 -19.20
C THR A 626 -30.00 3.95 -20.26
N LEU A 627 -28.86 3.46 -20.75
CA LEU A 627 -28.82 2.37 -21.73
C LEU A 627 -29.32 1.04 -21.15
N LYS A 628 -29.01 0.74 -19.88
CA LYS A 628 -29.56 -0.45 -19.19
C LYS A 628 -31.07 -0.35 -19.05
N PHE A 629 -31.57 0.84 -18.73
CA PHE A 629 -33.00 1.09 -18.71
C PHE A 629 -33.62 0.96 -20.11
N ALA A 630 -32.99 1.50 -21.16
CA ALA A 630 -33.42 1.37 -22.54
C ALA A 630 -33.54 -0.10 -22.97
N GLU A 631 -32.55 -0.92 -22.62
CA GLU A 631 -32.55 -2.36 -22.87
C GLU A 631 -33.75 -3.05 -22.21
N THR A 632 -34.04 -2.70 -20.96
CA THR A 632 -35.24 -3.19 -20.25
C THR A 632 -36.54 -2.69 -20.90
N ALA A 633 -36.57 -1.44 -21.36
CA ALA A 633 -37.70 -0.81 -22.04
C ALA A 633 -38.04 -1.48 -23.37
N MET A 634 -37.02 -1.86 -24.14
CA MET A 634 -37.19 -2.57 -25.43
C MET A 634 -37.84 -3.95 -25.27
N GLY A 635 -37.73 -4.56 -24.09
CA GLY A 635 -38.44 -5.79 -23.75
C GLY A 635 -39.97 -5.65 -23.66
N LYS A 636 -40.49 -4.42 -23.60
CA LYS A 636 -41.93 -4.13 -23.51
C LYS A 636 -42.52 -3.76 -24.89
N PRO A 637 -43.48 -4.54 -25.42
CA PRO A 637 -44.01 -4.32 -26.77
C PRO A 637 -44.60 -2.93 -27.02
N ASN A 638 -45.21 -2.31 -26.02
CA ASN A 638 -45.84 -0.99 -26.11
C ASN A 638 -44.85 0.19 -26.10
N LEU A 639 -43.57 -0.06 -25.78
CA LEU A 639 -42.52 0.95 -25.69
C LEU A 639 -41.43 0.78 -26.74
N LYS A 640 -41.28 -0.43 -27.29
CA LYS A 640 -40.21 -0.81 -28.21
C LYS A 640 -39.96 0.21 -29.32
N ASP A 641 -41.00 0.63 -30.03
CA ASP A 641 -40.86 1.57 -31.15
C ASP A 641 -40.38 2.96 -30.70
N ALA A 642 -40.87 3.42 -29.54
CA ALA A 642 -40.47 4.71 -28.98
C ALA A 642 -39.00 4.70 -28.54
N VAL A 643 -38.57 3.61 -27.89
CA VAL A 643 -37.19 3.43 -27.44
C VAL A 643 -36.23 3.33 -28.64
N ILE A 644 -36.62 2.60 -29.69
CA ILE A 644 -35.85 2.50 -30.94
C ILE A 644 -35.66 3.89 -31.56
N ASN A 645 -36.73 4.71 -31.61
CA ASN A 645 -36.64 6.06 -32.16
C ASN A 645 -35.59 6.91 -31.43
N VAL A 646 -35.64 6.94 -30.09
CA VAL A 646 -34.65 7.69 -29.29
C VAL A 646 -33.24 7.15 -29.51
N LEU A 647 -33.05 5.84 -29.39
CA LEU A 647 -31.74 5.20 -29.58
C LEU A 647 -31.14 5.49 -30.97
N THR A 648 -31.98 5.59 -32.00
CA THR A 648 -31.52 5.86 -33.38
C THR A 648 -30.75 7.19 -33.49
N GLU A 649 -31.10 8.21 -32.70
CA GLU A 649 -30.40 9.50 -32.69
C GLU A 649 -28.96 9.38 -32.17
N TYR A 650 -28.72 8.44 -31.26
CA TYR A 650 -27.42 8.22 -30.61
C TYR A 650 -26.59 7.13 -31.28
N LYS A 651 -27.05 6.56 -32.41
CA LYS A 651 -26.32 5.47 -33.09
C LYS A 651 -24.93 5.87 -33.54
N ASN A 652 -24.69 7.15 -33.81
CA ASN A 652 -23.39 7.70 -34.22
C ASN A 652 -22.67 8.45 -33.08
N ASP A 653 -23.19 8.38 -31.85
CA ASP A 653 -22.52 8.96 -30.70
C ASP A 653 -21.15 8.30 -30.50
N ARG A 654 -20.13 9.12 -30.27
CA ARG A 654 -18.73 8.70 -30.15
C ARG A 654 -18.51 7.67 -29.04
N TRP A 655 -19.23 7.81 -27.92
CA TRP A 655 -18.97 7.04 -26.71
C TRP A 655 -19.96 5.89 -26.54
N ILE A 656 -21.24 6.13 -26.82
CA ILE A 656 -22.30 5.13 -26.60
C ILE A 656 -22.83 4.48 -27.88
N GLY A 657 -22.48 5.01 -29.05
CA GLY A 657 -23.03 4.56 -30.34
C GLY A 657 -22.80 3.07 -30.60
N ARG A 658 -21.69 2.49 -30.14
CA ARG A 658 -21.46 1.04 -30.23
C ARG A 658 -22.49 0.22 -29.44
N TYR A 659 -22.82 0.65 -28.22
CA TYR A 659 -23.81 -0.03 -27.38
C TYR A 659 -25.22 0.16 -27.97
N VAL A 660 -25.53 1.36 -28.43
CA VAL A 660 -26.78 1.70 -29.10
C VAL A 660 -27.01 0.84 -30.34
N ARG A 661 -26.03 0.74 -31.26
CA ARG A 661 -26.13 -0.11 -32.46
C ARG A 661 -26.33 -1.58 -32.11
N ARG A 662 -25.70 -2.05 -31.03
CA ARG A 662 -25.93 -3.41 -30.51
C ARG A 662 -27.38 -3.59 -30.03
N LEU A 663 -27.94 -2.65 -29.29
CA LEU A 663 -29.34 -2.68 -28.85
C LEU A 663 -30.31 -2.67 -30.04
N LEU A 664 -30.01 -1.87 -31.06
CA LEU A 664 -30.79 -1.77 -32.30
C LEU A 664 -30.62 -2.97 -33.24
N CYS A 665 -29.75 -3.93 -32.91
CA CYS A 665 -29.41 -5.08 -33.76
C CYS A 665 -28.88 -4.69 -35.15
N GLU A 666 -28.19 -3.56 -35.26
CA GLU A 666 -27.52 -3.14 -36.50
C GLU A 666 -26.18 -3.86 -36.66
N GLU A 667 -25.93 -4.45 -37.83
CA GLU A 667 -24.66 -5.11 -38.17
C GLU A 667 -23.48 -4.12 -38.12
N HIS A 668 -22.30 -4.67 -37.81
CA HIS A 668 -21.05 -3.95 -37.60
C HIS A 668 -20.63 -3.20 -38.89
N ILE A 669 -21.00 -1.93 -39.04
CA ILE A 669 -20.34 -1.05 -40.02
C ILE A 669 -18.90 -0.87 -39.54
N GLN A 670 -17.94 -1.35 -40.34
CA GLN A 670 -16.52 -1.06 -40.15
C GLN A 670 -16.31 0.46 -40.23
N GLN A 671 -16.30 1.13 -39.09
CA GLN A 671 -15.72 2.47 -38.98
C GLN A 671 -14.20 2.33 -39.12
N GLU A 672 -13.60 3.22 -39.91
CA GLU A 672 -12.15 3.37 -40.01
C GLU A 672 -11.57 3.50 -38.59
N ASN A 673 -10.51 2.75 -38.29
CA ASN A 673 -9.94 2.67 -36.94
C ASN A 673 -9.58 4.09 -36.44
N GLU A 674 -10.19 4.55 -35.34
CA GLU A 674 -9.96 5.90 -34.79
C GLU A 674 -8.47 6.17 -34.53
N SER A 675 -7.68 5.15 -34.19
CA SER A 675 -6.24 5.27 -34.03
C SER A 675 -5.54 5.63 -35.35
N VAL A 676 -6.04 5.12 -36.49
CA VAL A 676 -5.52 5.44 -37.83
C VAL A 676 -5.89 6.87 -38.23
N VAL A 677 -7.11 7.31 -37.94
CA VAL A 677 -7.55 8.68 -38.21
C VAL A 677 -6.74 9.69 -37.40
N ILE A 678 -6.58 9.47 -36.09
CA ILE A 678 -5.81 10.35 -35.21
C ILE A 678 -4.33 10.41 -35.64
N VAL A 679 -3.72 9.27 -35.94
CA VAL A 679 -2.32 9.23 -36.39
C VAL A 679 -2.16 9.94 -37.74
N ARG A 680 -3.09 9.76 -38.68
CA ARG A 680 -3.09 10.45 -39.97
C ARG A 680 -3.20 11.97 -39.81
N GLU A 681 -4.08 12.44 -38.92
CA GLU A 681 -4.23 13.88 -38.62
C GLU A 681 -2.99 14.46 -37.91
N MET A 682 -2.38 13.72 -36.99
CA MET A 682 -1.14 14.11 -36.32
C MET A 682 0.01 14.23 -37.34
N LEU A 683 0.15 13.25 -38.25
CA LEU A 683 1.19 13.26 -39.27
C LEU A 683 0.98 14.36 -40.32
N ALA A 684 -0.27 14.61 -40.72
CA ALA A 684 -0.62 15.73 -41.59
C ALA A 684 -0.30 17.09 -40.94
N SER A 685 -0.56 17.23 -39.63
CA SER A 685 -0.24 18.44 -38.86
C SER A 685 1.27 18.68 -38.71
N LEU A 686 2.07 17.61 -38.79
CA LEU A 686 3.54 17.66 -38.78
C LEU A 686 4.15 17.85 -40.17
N ASN A 687 3.32 17.97 -41.22
CA ASN A 687 3.73 18.13 -42.62
C ASN A 687 4.66 17.01 -43.14
N VAL A 688 4.52 15.80 -42.58
CA VAL A 688 5.26 14.61 -43.03
C VAL A 688 4.39 13.88 -44.06
N HIS A 689 4.84 13.84 -45.32
CA HIS A 689 4.19 13.07 -46.37
C HIS A 689 4.85 11.69 -46.46
N GLY A 690 4.25 10.69 -45.81
CA GLY A 690 4.58 9.28 -45.96
C GLY A 690 3.34 8.48 -46.36
N ASN A 691 3.52 7.44 -47.18
CA ASN A 691 2.42 6.57 -47.59
C ASN A 691 2.11 5.54 -46.47
N ASP A 692 1.06 4.73 -46.66
CA ASP A 692 0.59 3.77 -45.64
C ASP A 692 1.66 2.70 -45.26
N GLU A 693 2.70 2.51 -46.09
CA GLU A 693 3.84 1.64 -45.76
C GLU A 693 4.83 2.35 -44.83
N ASP A 694 5.13 3.63 -45.06
CA ASP A 694 6.01 4.43 -44.18
C ASP A 694 5.44 4.56 -42.75
N ILE A 695 4.10 4.60 -42.64
CA ILE A 695 3.39 4.67 -41.35
C ILE A 695 3.47 3.33 -40.59
N LYS A 696 3.53 2.21 -41.31
CA LYS A 696 3.69 0.87 -40.71
C LYS A 696 5.11 0.62 -40.22
N ASP A 697 6.11 1.14 -40.93
CA ASP A 697 7.53 0.96 -40.57
C ASP A 697 7.98 1.86 -39.40
N CYS A 698 7.26 2.95 -39.11
CA CYS A 698 7.47 3.75 -37.91
C CYS A 698 6.94 3.10 -36.62
N TYR A 699 6.05 2.10 -36.75
CA TYR A 699 5.46 1.35 -35.64
C TYR A 699 6.38 0.19 -35.22
#